data_AF-A0A9D8NA36-F1
#
_entry.id   AF-A0A9D8NA36-F1
#
_cell.length_a   1.000
_cell.length_b   1.000
_cell.length_c   1.000
_cell.angle_alpha   90.00
_cell.angle_beta   90.00
_cell.angle_gamma   90.00
#
_symmetry.space_group_name_H-M   'P 1'
#
loop_
_entity.id
_entity.type
_entity.pdbx_description
1 polymer ?
#
loop_
_entity_poly.entity_id
_entity_poly.type
_entity_poly.pdbx_seq_one_letter_code
_entity_poly.pdbx_strand_id
1 'polypeptide(L)'
;MCGCLLAFSCGGRNTPSVPSGNEGPDMSGAVLSAAGGRERAELCWQGFPPEIASIVLTVDPAKGSVSIPTGGAPDGKSCIDGLGEKTWDCPVFGLCADGTTVGMDNISITVYGPRYEAALPEGGEISHVISGASAQLCLKELSHYCYYGYELKYTSAGGAPKTLLVGRQEAGSVSLHDVGSAITVRPVFKPEPSLDDLFYGPAFEIAAGSSSADFPRNETVDGYRGIWFDLGQASDYGSKYSGGLGTYTMKHIPMAIYSPVVDKTFFVYGGTPSEDRKYLLCMIGCYDHATGMLQKPRIVMDKGTLGVADPHDDPTVQIDRDGYIWVFVAGRSNKRNGVRYRSRIPYDITSFEYINEDIMAYPQVMYHPDKGFFLFYTRYDGTRQLFWRTSADGVNWTDYKQLASIKEGSEKNSGHYQISNICGTKLCTAFNRHINGNVDTRTNIYYLQSTDWGASWTTADGTPVKVPVTERYSNCLVRDYQVTDETHNCYIKDLNFDSAGNPVILYLTSRNHTTGPEGGTRTWHVIHWTGSTWEESVITTSTHCYDSGSLWVEGDDWVVIAPTDPGPQYWGAGGEVVRWRSSDRGRTWVKEAVLTSGSTNNQTYMRRPWNARDGFYCFWADGNPDKLTRSNLYFCTKDGTVYRMPYQMDSEWAQPERI
;
A
#
# COMPACT_ATOMS: atom_id res chain seq x y z
N MET A 1 -16.92 59.74 14.41
CA MET A 1 -16.02 60.75 15.00
C MET A 1 -14.68 60.07 15.18
N CYS A 2 -13.79 60.25 14.21
CA CYS A 2 -12.72 61.28 14.22
C CYS A 2 -11.54 60.79 15.06
N GLY A 3 -10.31 60.70 14.57
CA GLY A 3 -9.75 61.19 13.32
C GLY A 3 -8.24 61.43 13.53
N CYS A 4 -7.49 61.19 12.45
CA CYS A 4 -6.31 61.91 11.96
C CYS A 4 -5.17 62.37 12.90
N LEU A 5 -3.95 61.96 12.50
CA LEU A 5 -2.84 62.82 12.02
C LEU A 5 -2.73 64.28 12.51
N LEU A 6 -1.53 64.64 12.97
CA LEU A 6 -0.77 65.88 12.67
C LEU A 6 0.67 65.65 13.20
N ALA A 7 1.72 65.55 12.38
CA ALA A 7 2.36 66.57 11.53
C ALA A 7 2.79 67.81 12.32
N PHE A 8 4.11 68.00 12.46
CA PHE A 8 4.71 69.30 12.77
C PHE A 8 5.26 69.93 11.50
N SER A 9 4.79 71.15 11.28
CA SER A 9 5.14 72.12 10.25
C SER A 9 6.45 72.84 10.54
N CYS A 10 7.13 73.33 9.50
CA CYS A 10 7.15 74.76 9.17
C CYS A 10 8.06 75.02 7.96
N GLY A 11 7.50 75.69 6.95
CA GLY A 11 8.25 76.27 5.86
C GLY A 11 8.80 77.65 6.20
N GLY A 12 9.86 78.04 5.50
CA GLY A 12 10.40 79.40 5.44
C GLY A 12 11.37 79.51 4.28
N ARG A 13 10.93 80.16 3.19
CA ARG A 13 11.70 80.41 1.96
C ARG A 13 12.81 81.44 2.21
N ASN A 14 13.97 81.22 1.58
CA ASN A 14 14.58 82.15 0.63
C ASN A 14 15.77 81.48 -0.08
N THR A 15 15.71 81.41 -1.41
CA THR A 15 16.85 81.15 -2.31
C THR A 15 17.84 82.34 -2.25
N PRO A 16 19.16 82.12 -2.38
CA PRO A 16 19.75 81.91 -3.70
C PRO A 16 20.63 80.65 -3.82
N SER A 17 20.62 80.14 -5.04
CA SER A 17 21.35 79.02 -5.65
C SER A 17 22.81 78.86 -5.25
N VAL A 18 23.16 77.62 -4.87
CA VAL A 18 24.48 77.00 -5.09
C VAL A 18 24.27 75.91 -6.16
N PRO A 19 25.17 75.73 -7.15
CA PRO A 19 24.91 74.82 -8.27
C PRO A 19 24.82 73.37 -7.84
N SER A 20 23.86 72.68 -8.45
CA SER A 20 23.71 71.23 -8.58
C SER A 20 24.99 70.52 -9.00
N GLY A 21 25.30 69.38 -8.37
CA GLY A 21 26.32 68.46 -8.87
C GLY A 21 26.76 67.42 -7.85
N ASN A 22 25.93 66.39 -7.65
CA ASN A 22 26.27 64.99 -7.38
C ASN A 22 25.09 64.30 -6.68
N GLU A 23 24.02 64.05 -7.44
CA GLU A 23 23.19 62.88 -7.13
C GLU A 23 24.04 61.66 -7.49
N GLY A 24 24.22 60.72 -6.55
CA GLY A 24 24.93 59.46 -6.84
C GLY A 24 24.23 58.69 -7.98
N PRO A 25 24.88 57.66 -8.55
CA PRO A 25 24.29 56.90 -9.66
C PRO A 25 22.95 56.29 -9.24
N ASP A 26 21.96 56.38 -10.13
CA ASP A 26 20.63 55.87 -9.89
C ASP A 26 20.64 54.33 -9.89
N MET A 27 20.42 53.73 -8.72
CA MET A 27 20.38 52.29 -8.54
C MET A 27 18.99 51.69 -8.80
N SER A 28 18.03 52.47 -9.32
CA SER A 28 16.68 52.00 -9.57
C SER A 28 16.67 50.84 -10.58
N GLY A 29 16.17 49.67 -10.14
CA GLY A 29 16.10 48.46 -10.95
C GLY A 29 17.36 47.58 -10.94
N ALA A 30 18.44 47.99 -10.24
CA ALA A 30 19.61 47.15 -10.05
C ALA A 30 19.32 46.01 -9.05
N VAL A 31 19.74 44.79 -9.38
CA VAL A 31 19.55 43.60 -8.53
C VAL A 31 20.89 42.94 -8.27
N LEU A 32 21.16 42.62 -7.00
CA LEU A 32 22.30 41.81 -6.58
C LEU A 32 21.79 40.55 -5.86
N SER A 33 22.25 39.39 -6.31
CA SER A 33 21.95 38.10 -5.67
C SER A 33 23.25 37.34 -5.39
N ALA A 34 23.24 36.51 -4.36
CA ALA A 34 24.34 35.62 -4.05
C ALA A 34 23.85 34.22 -3.69
N ALA A 35 24.58 33.23 -4.18
CA ALA A 35 24.35 31.81 -3.99
C ALA A 35 25.59 31.20 -3.33
N GLY A 36 25.42 30.56 -2.18
CA GLY A 36 26.53 29.93 -1.47
C GLY A 36 26.75 28.48 -1.91
N GLY A 37 27.99 28.16 -2.29
CA GLY A 37 28.42 26.84 -2.73
C GLY A 37 29.36 26.16 -1.73
N ARG A 38 30.13 25.18 -2.19
CA ARG A 38 31.16 24.53 -1.37
C ARG A 38 32.34 25.47 -1.16
N GLU A 39 32.47 25.99 0.06
CA GLU A 39 33.55 26.91 0.47
C GLU A 39 33.72 28.13 -0.47
N ARG A 40 32.63 28.51 -1.15
CA ARG A 40 32.60 29.61 -2.12
C ARG A 40 31.22 30.27 -2.17
N ALA A 41 31.15 31.43 -2.81
CA ALA A 41 29.89 32.08 -3.16
C ALA A 41 29.93 32.63 -4.58
N GLU A 42 28.87 32.45 -5.35
CA GLU A 42 28.68 33.11 -6.64
C GLU A 42 27.77 34.32 -6.45
N LEU A 43 28.25 35.48 -6.90
CA LEU A 43 27.48 36.72 -6.94
C LEU A 43 27.08 37.02 -8.37
N CYS A 44 25.83 37.42 -8.55
CA CYS A 44 25.27 37.85 -9.81
C CYS A 44 24.64 39.23 -9.64
N TRP A 45 24.92 40.14 -10.56
CA TRP A 45 24.32 41.46 -10.60
C TRP A 45 23.66 41.72 -11.95
N GLN A 46 22.60 42.51 -11.94
CA GLN A 46 21.83 42.89 -13.11
C GLN A 46 21.39 44.35 -13.05
N GLY A 47 21.39 45.04 -14.19
CA GLY A 47 20.94 46.42 -14.30
C GLY A 47 21.80 47.45 -13.55
N PHE A 48 23.08 47.15 -13.30
CA PHE A 48 23.97 48.06 -12.59
C PHE A 48 24.35 49.26 -13.47
N PRO A 49 24.39 50.49 -12.92
CA PRO A 49 24.86 51.66 -13.66
C PRO A 49 26.35 51.53 -14.04
N PRO A 50 26.77 52.03 -15.22
CA PRO A 50 28.17 51.97 -15.66
C PRO A 50 29.13 52.73 -14.74
N GLU A 51 28.62 53.63 -13.91
CA GLU A 51 29.38 54.38 -12.90
C GLU A 51 29.90 53.48 -11.76
N ILE A 52 29.22 52.37 -11.46
CA ILE A 52 29.66 51.40 -10.46
C ILE A 52 30.80 50.57 -11.06
N ALA A 53 32.03 50.81 -10.60
CA ALA A 53 33.23 50.14 -11.08
C ALA A 53 33.52 48.82 -10.33
N SER A 54 33.12 48.72 -9.07
CA SER A 54 33.20 47.48 -8.29
C SER A 54 32.12 47.34 -7.23
N ILE A 55 31.80 46.09 -6.88
CA ILE A 55 30.95 45.72 -5.75
C ILE A 55 31.87 45.36 -4.59
N VAL A 56 31.72 46.04 -3.46
CA VAL A 56 32.50 45.80 -2.24
C VAL A 56 31.59 45.14 -1.21
N LEU A 57 31.96 43.96 -0.75
CA LEU A 57 31.23 43.23 0.27
C LEU A 57 32.14 42.68 1.37
N THR A 58 31.64 42.70 2.61
CA THR A 58 32.38 42.15 3.74
C THR A 58 31.88 40.75 4.06
N VAL A 59 32.59 39.76 3.54
CA VAL A 59 32.26 38.33 3.65
C VAL A 59 32.92 37.65 4.83
N ASP A 60 33.90 38.28 5.49
CA ASP A 60 34.45 37.84 6.77
C ASP A 60 35.10 39.04 7.48
N PRO A 61 34.60 39.49 8.65
CA PRO A 61 35.20 40.59 9.39
C PRO A 61 36.70 40.39 9.68
N ALA A 62 37.18 39.14 9.74
CA ALA A 62 38.59 38.81 9.93
C ALA A 62 39.42 38.83 8.63
N LYS A 63 38.80 38.63 7.45
CA LYS A 63 39.48 38.71 6.13
C LYS A 63 39.33 40.07 5.45
N GLY A 64 38.46 40.94 5.97
CA GLY A 64 38.19 42.25 5.41
C GLY A 64 37.20 42.22 4.25
N SER A 65 37.05 43.36 3.57
CA SER A 65 36.14 43.49 2.44
C SER A 65 36.77 42.97 1.15
N VAL A 66 35.97 42.27 0.34
CA VAL A 66 36.30 41.82 -1.01
C VAL A 66 35.73 42.82 -2.01
N SER A 67 36.55 43.26 -2.97
CA SER A 67 36.14 44.14 -4.06
C SER A 67 36.08 43.36 -5.36
N ILE A 68 34.89 43.27 -5.95
CA ILE A 68 34.61 42.55 -7.19
C ILE A 68 34.47 43.59 -8.32
N PRO A 69 35.38 43.62 -9.31
CA PRO A 69 35.25 44.54 -10.42
C PRO A 69 34.04 44.19 -11.29
N THR A 70 33.14 45.15 -11.49
CA THR A 70 32.04 45.03 -12.46
C THR A 70 32.51 45.40 -13.86
N GLY A 71 33.59 46.21 -13.97
CA GLY A 71 34.08 46.76 -15.22
C GLY A 71 33.11 47.74 -15.89
N GLY A 72 32.13 48.28 -15.14
CA GLY A 72 31.04 49.10 -15.67
C GLY A 72 30.00 48.32 -16.48
N ALA A 73 30.01 46.98 -16.41
CA ALA A 73 29.02 46.13 -17.07
C ALA A 73 27.71 46.10 -16.26
N PRO A 74 26.54 46.31 -16.90
CA PRO A 74 25.27 46.32 -16.19
C PRO A 74 24.90 44.96 -15.62
N ASP A 75 25.32 43.88 -16.28
CA ASP A 75 25.06 42.51 -15.83
C ASP A 75 26.37 41.75 -15.74
N GLY A 76 26.49 40.87 -14.74
CA GLY A 76 27.67 40.03 -14.61
C GLY A 76 27.59 39.05 -13.45
N LYS A 77 28.64 38.23 -13.35
CA LYS A 77 28.80 37.23 -12.29
C LYS A 77 30.26 37.09 -11.86
N SER A 78 30.48 36.79 -10.59
CA SER A 78 31.81 36.54 -10.03
C SER A 78 31.75 35.54 -8.88
N CYS A 79 32.83 34.79 -8.66
CA CYS A 79 32.96 33.86 -7.55
C CYS A 79 33.88 34.44 -6.46
N ILE A 80 33.56 34.17 -5.20
CA ILE A 80 34.43 34.38 -4.05
C ILE A 80 34.75 33.02 -3.46
N ASP A 81 35.99 32.59 -3.58
CA ASP A 81 36.46 31.30 -3.07
C ASP A 81 37.08 31.40 -1.67
N GLY A 82 37.25 30.25 -1.02
CA GLY A 82 37.92 30.15 0.28
C GLY A 82 37.08 30.72 1.43
N LEU A 83 35.76 30.76 1.28
CA LEU A 83 34.84 31.16 2.33
C LEU A 83 34.68 30.02 3.33
N GLY A 84 34.77 30.35 4.63
CA GLY A 84 34.51 29.38 5.67
C GLY A 84 33.04 28.99 5.70
N GLU A 85 32.77 27.71 5.93
CA GLU A 85 31.42 27.18 6.11
C GLU A 85 30.68 27.90 7.25
N LYS A 86 29.62 28.64 6.90
CA LYS A 86 28.60 29.24 7.76
C LYS A 86 27.70 30.16 6.93
N THR A 87 26.67 30.72 7.57
CA THR A 87 25.93 31.87 7.05
C THR A 87 26.67 33.17 7.37
N TRP A 88 26.86 34.00 6.35
CA TRP A 88 27.50 35.30 6.40
C TRP A 88 26.48 36.38 6.06
N ASP A 89 26.28 37.33 6.96
CA ASP A 89 25.56 38.56 6.65
C ASP A 89 26.56 39.61 6.15
N CYS A 90 26.44 39.96 4.89
CA CYS A 90 27.42 40.73 4.14
C CYS A 90 26.88 42.14 3.87
N PRO A 91 27.41 43.17 4.54
CA PRO A 91 27.21 44.55 4.11
C PRO A 91 27.79 44.76 2.71
N VAL A 92 27.04 45.46 1.85
CA VAL A 92 27.39 45.68 0.45
C VAL A 92 27.39 47.17 0.11
N PHE A 93 28.40 47.60 -0.65
CA PHE A 93 28.50 48.95 -1.21
C PHE A 93 29.01 48.88 -2.65
N GLY A 94 28.50 49.73 -3.53
CA GLY A 94 29.10 50.01 -4.83
C GLY A 94 30.22 51.04 -4.70
N LEU A 95 31.33 50.84 -5.40
CA LEU A 95 32.43 51.80 -5.51
C LEU A 95 32.51 52.33 -6.94
N CYS A 96 32.39 53.64 -7.09
CA CYS A 96 32.49 54.34 -8.36
C CYS A 96 33.96 54.54 -8.77
N ALA A 97 34.20 54.76 -10.07
CA ALA A 97 35.54 55.03 -10.60
C ALA A 97 36.20 56.30 -10.02
N ASP A 98 35.41 57.26 -9.55
CA ASP A 98 35.86 58.49 -8.90
C ASP A 98 36.13 58.33 -7.38
N GLY A 99 35.92 57.12 -6.84
CA GLY A 99 36.11 56.78 -5.43
C GLY A 99 34.89 57.03 -4.53
N THR A 100 33.76 57.50 -5.08
CA THR A 100 32.51 57.63 -4.32
C THR A 100 31.88 56.26 -4.04
N THR A 101 31.21 56.12 -2.89
CA THR A 101 30.54 54.88 -2.49
C THR A 101 29.02 55.03 -2.45
N VAL A 102 28.32 53.97 -2.82
CA VAL A 102 26.86 53.89 -2.85
C VAL A 102 26.41 52.72 -1.99
N GLY A 103 25.54 52.99 -1.01
CA GLY A 103 24.98 51.95 -0.14
C GLY A 103 24.04 51.03 -0.91
N MET A 104 24.13 49.73 -0.64
CA MET A 104 23.25 48.70 -1.20
C MET A 104 22.62 47.88 -0.07
N ASP A 105 21.57 47.14 -0.40
CA ASP A 105 20.98 46.19 0.54
C ASP A 105 21.99 45.10 0.92
N ASN A 106 22.03 44.77 2.21
CA ASN A 106 22.87 43.68 2.69
C ASN A 106 22.36 42.34 2.14
N ILE A 107 23.28 41.43 1.86
CA ILE A 107 22.97 40.08 1.40
C ILE A 107 23.39 39.06 2.45
N SER A 108 22.63 37.97 2.58
CA SER A 108 23.00 36.84 3.44
C SER A 108 23.40 35.66 2.57
N ILE A 109 24.58 35.07 2.83
CA ILE A 109 25.16 33.98 2.03
C ILE A 109 25.42 32.78 2.94
N THR A 110 24.79 31.65 2.65
CA THR A 110 25.06 30.40 3.38
C THR A 110 26.07 29.56 2.61
N VAL A 111 27.31 29.50 3.11
CA VAL A 111 28.39 28.69 2.52
C VAL A 111 28.43 27.33 3.19
N TYR A 112 28.52 26.28 2.38
CA TYR A 112 28.47 24.89 2.81
C TYR A 112 29.86 24.26 2.80
N GLY A 113 30.10 23.29 3.67
CA GLY A 113 31.39 22.62 3.79
C GLY A 113 31.29 21.26 4.52
N PRO A 114 32.39 20.79 5.13
CA PRO A 114 32.45 19.47 5.74
C PRO A 114 31.45 19.24 6.88
N ARG A 115 31.05 20.26 7.66
CA ARG A 115 30.09 20.07 8.77
C ARG A 115 28.67 19.84 8.27
N TYR A 116 28.29 20.52 7.20
CA TYR A 116 27.03 20.35 6.49
C TYR A 116 26.97 18.93 5.93
N GLU A 117 28.01 18.48 5.23
CA GLU A 117 28.07 17.09 4.72
C GLU A 117 28.00 16.04 5.83
N ALA A 118 28.71 16.25 6.93
CA ALA A 118 28.68 15.35 8.07
C ALA A 118 27.32 15.30 8.78
N ALA A 119 26.47 16.33 8.60
CA ALA A 119 25.12 16.39 9.15
C ALA A 119 24.04 15.86 8.20
N LEU A 120 24.39 15.49 6.96
CA LEU A 120 23.44 14.94 6.00
C LEU A 120 22.96 13.55 6.44
N PRO A 121 21.67 13.25 6.26
CA PRO A 121 21.13 11.96 6.68
C PRO A 121 21.72 10.82 5.86
N GLU A 122 21.80 9.65 6.48
CA GLU A 122 22.00 8.39 5.76
C GLU A 122 20.86 8.15 4.76
N GLY A 123 21.13 7.36 3.72
CA GLY A 123 20.08 6.94 2.79
C GLY A 123 19.01 6.08 3.46
N GLY A 124 17.82 6.00 2.85
CA GLY A 124 16.78 5.07 3.28
C GLY A 124 17.09 3.62 2.90
N GLU A 125 16.34 2.66 3.46
CA GLU A 125 16.41 1.25 3.04
C GLU A 125 16.14 1.13 1.53
N ILE A 126 17.05 0.45 0.83
CA ILE A 126 16.96 0.14 -0.59
C ILE A 126 16.59 -1.32 -0.73
N SER A 127 15.49 -1.61 -1.43
CA SER A 127 15.21 -2.97 -1.89
C SER A 127 16.07 -3.26 -3.12
N HIS A 128 16.65 -4.45 -3.23
CA HIS A 128 17.53 -4.78 -4.34
C HIS A 128 17.51 -6.26 -4.69
N VAL A 129 17.93 -6.57 -5.91
CA VAL A 129 18.50 -7.87 -6.26
C VAL A 129 19.76 -7.62 -7.09
N ILE A 130 20.83 -8.35 -6.79
CA ILE A 130 22.00 -8.45 -7.67
C ILE A 130 22.14 -9.90 -8.09
N SER A 131 21.89 -10.19 -9.37
CA SER A 131 21.98 -11.53 -9.95
C SER A 131 22.91 -11.53 -11.16
N GLY A 132 24.02 -12.26 -11.05
CA GLY A 132 25.10 -12.22 -12.04
C GLY A 132 25.62 -10.79 -12.23
N ALA A 133 25.71 -10.35 -13.48
CA ALA A 133 26.15 -9.00 -13.84
C ALA A 133 25.00 -7.98 -13.95
N SER A 134 23.82 -8.27 -13.38
CA SER A 134 22.69 -7.34 -13.39
C SER A 134 22.24 -7.00 -11.98
N ALA A 135 21.88 -5.74 -11.75
CA ALA A 135 21.28 -5.29 -10.51
C ALA A 135 19.96 -4.56 -10.77
N GLN A 136 18.97 -4.80 -9.92
CA GLN A 136 17.80 -3.93 -9.79
C GLN A 136 17.77 -3.37 -8.39
N LEU A 137 17.67 -2.05 -8.29
CA LEU A 137 17.61 -1.31 -7.03
C LEU A 137 16.29 -0.55 -6.99
N CYS A 138 15.60 -0.55 -5.86
CA CYS A 138 14.50 0.36 -5.59
C CYS A 138 15.00 1.45 -4.64
N LEU A 139 15.28 2.63 -5.19
CA LEU A 139 15.82 3.77 -4.46
C LEU A 139 14.67 4.55 -3.80
N LYS A 140 14.67 4.63 -2.47
CA LYS A 140 13.63 5.32 -1.70
C LYS A 140 13.89 6.82 -1.62
N GLU A 141 12.87 7.63 -1.89
CA GLU A 141 12.98 9.07 -1.72
C GLU A 141 13.16 9.48 -0.25
N LEU A 142 14.08 10.41 0.02
CA LEU A 142 14.30 10.95 1.36
C LEU A 142 13.42 12.17 1.61
N SER A 143 12.82 12.25 2.79
CA SER A 143 12.07 13.42 3.26
C SER A 143 13.01 14.53 3.74
N HIS A 144 13.85 15.07 2.84
CA HIS A 144 14.78 16.15 3.11
C HIS A 144 14.67 17.24 2.02
N TYR A 145 14.59 18.51 2.42
CA TYR A 145 14.20 19.61 1.50
C TYR A 145 15.17 19.85 0.34
N CYS A 146 16.46 19.56 0.52
CA CYS A 146 17.48 19.67 -0.52
C CYS A 146 17.89 18.33 -1.15
N TYR A 147 17.11 17.26 -0.93
CA TYR A 147 17.40 15.95 -1.52
C TYR A 147 17.34 16.01 -3.05
N TYR A 148 18.43 15.59 -3.71
CA TYR A 148 18.58 15.62 -5.16
C TYR A 148 18.42 14.23 -5.79
N GLY A 149 18.85 13.16 -5.10
CA GLY A 149 18.84 11.80 -5.64
C GLY A 149 19.88 10.90 -5.01
N TYR A 150 20.41 9.95 -5.78
CA TYR A 150 21.47 9.03 -5.35
C TYR A 150 22.63 9.00 -6.35
N GLU A 151 23.84 8.78 -5.85
CA GLU A 151 24.96 8.34 -6.67
C GLU A 151 25.21 6.85 -6.43
N LEU A 152 25.35 6.11 -7.51
CA LEU A 152 25.68 4.69 -7.55
C LEU A 152 27.09 4.55 -8.12
N LYS A 153 27.99 3.95 -7.35
CA LYS A 153 29.36 3.61 -7.78
C LYS A 153 29.55 2.12 -7.77
N TYR A 154 30.07 1.57 -8.86
CA TYR A 154 30.37 0.14 -8.96
C TYR A 154 31.47 -0.10 -9.98
N THR A 155 32.14 -1.24 -9.87
CA THR A 155 33.05 -1.73 -10.93
C THR A 155 32.24 -2.59 -11.88
N SER A 156 32.45 -2.44 -13.18
CA SER A 156 31.76 -3.25 -14.18
C SER A 156 32.27 -4.69 -14.19
N ALA A 157 31.56 -5.66 -14.78
CA ALA A 157 32.03 -7.05 -14.81
C ALA A 157 33.35 -7.19 -15.60
N GLY A 158 33.64 -6.25 -16.52
CA GLY A 158 34.91 -6.12 -17.22
C GLY A 158 36.01 -5.36 -16.44
N GLY A 159 35.77 -4.94 -15.20
CA GLY A 159 36.74 -4.27 -14.34
C GLY A 159 36.81 -2.73 -14.44
N ALA A 160 35.91 -2.10 -15.19
CA ALA A 160 35.91 -0.64 -15.38
C ALA A 160 35.08 0.07 -14.29
N PRO A 161 35.58 1.14 -13.64
CA PRO A 161 34.79 1.90 -12.68
C PRO A 161 33.62 2.62 -13.38
N LYS A 162 32.44 2.59 -12.76
CA LYS A 162 31.21 3.27 -13.19
C LYS A 162 30.70 4.17 -12.09
N THR A 163 30.10 5.29 -12.47
CA THR A 163 29.39 6.21 -11.59
C THR A 163 28.12 6.65 -12.30
N LEU A 164 26.98 6.48 -11.64
CA LEU A 164 25.67 6.90 -12.13
C LEU A 164 25.03 7.81 -11.11
N LEU A 165 24.55 8.97 -11.55
CA LEU A 165 23.76 9.88 -10.73
C LEU A 165 22.29 9.71 -11.12
N VAL A 166 21.45 9.31 -10.17
CA VAL A 166 20.02 9.08 -10.36
C VAL A 166 19.27 10.22 -9.68
N GLY A 167 18.57 11.05 -10.46
CA GLY A 167 17.82 12.20 -9.94
C GLY A 167 16.55 11.79 -9.21
N ARG A 168 15.97 12.70 -8.40
CA ARG A 168 14.72 12.47 -7.64
C ARG A 168 13.54 11.99 -8.50
N GLN A 169 13.41 12.46 -9.74
CA GLN A 169 12.34 12.02 -10.65
C GLN A 169 12.56 10.61 -11.22
N GLU A 170 13.79 10.12 -11.16
CA GLU A 170 14.21 8.78 -11.58
C GLU A 170 14.35 7.82 -10.39
N ALA A 171 14.19 8.34 -9.17
CA ALA A 171 14.17 7.55 -7.96
C ALA A 171 12.94 6.63 -7.96
N GLY A 172 13.17 5.34 -7.76
CA GLY A 172 12.24 4.27 -8.07
C GLY A 172 13.04 3.01 -8.42
N SER A 173 12.60 2.24 -9.43
CA SER A 173 13.33 1.06 -9.91
C SER A 173 14.47 1.45 -10.87
N VAL A 174 15.71 1.29 -10.44
CA VAL A 174 16.92 1.45 -11.25
C VAL A 174 17.44 0.10 -11.67
N SER A 175 17.57 -0.12 -12.98
CA SER A 175 18.19 -1.31 -13.55
C SER A 175 19.62 -1.00 -14.00
N LEU A 176 20.58 -1.77 -13.54
CA LEU A 176 21.96 -1.74 -13.96
C LEU A 176 22.33 -3.05 -14.65
N HIS A 177 23.08 -2.92 -15.74
CA HIS A 177 23.70 -4.03 -16.44
C HIS A 177 25.21 -3.89 -16.33
N ASP A 178 25.93 -5.01 -16.39
CA ASP A 178 27.39 -5.06 -16.23
C ASP A 178 27.87 -4.64 -14.84
N VAL A 179 27.22 -5.12 -13.77
CA VAL A 179 27.65 -4.89 -12.37
C VAL A 179 28.66 -5.97 -11.94
N GLY A 180 29.76 -5.56 -11.32
CA GLY A 180 30.77 -6.45 -10.74
C GLY A 180 30.36 -6.96 -9.36
N SER A 181 31.23 -6.77 -8.36
CA SER A 181 31.09 -7.42 -7.05
C SER A 181 30.23 -6.68 -6.02
N ALA A 182 30.00 -5.38 -6.20
CA ALA A 182 29.23 -4.56 -5.27
C ALA A 182 28.80 -3.23 -5.90
N ILE A 183 27.80 -2.59 -5.28
CA ILE A 183 27.37 -1.23 -5.61
C ILE A 183 27.45 -0.41 -4.32
N THR A 184 28.27 0.64 -4.33
CA THR A 184 28.27 1.69 -3.32
C THR A 184 27.18 2.70 -3.64
N VAL A 185 26.28 2.95 -2.71
CA VAL A 185 25.16 3.88 -2.86
C VAL A 185 25.32 5.02 -1.86
N ARG A 186 25.14 6.26 -2.31
CA ARG A 186 25.13 7.45 -1.43
C ARG A 186 24.04 8.43 -1.82
N PRO A 187 23.26 8.98 -0.86
CA PRO A 187 22.30 10.04 -1.16
C PRO A 187 23.03 11.33 -1.53
N VAL A 188 22.42 12.09 -2.45
CA VAL A 188 22.96 13.33 -3.02
C VAL A 188 22.03 14.48 -2.70
N PHE A 189 22.61 15.61 -2.30
CA PHE A 189 21.90 16.81 -1.88
C PHE A 189 22.41 18.03 -2.64
N LYS A 190 21.48 18.93 -2.94
CA LYS A 190 21.70 20.17 -3.67
C LYS A 190 21.00 21.32 -2.95
N PRO A 191 21.64 21.94 -1.92
CA PRO A 191 21.00 22.98 -1.11
C PRO A 191 20.74 24.27 -1.89
N GLU A 192 21.59 24.58 -2.88
CA GLU A 192 21.42 25.73 -3.77
C GLU A 192 21.24 25.24 -5.22
N PRO A 193 20.00 25.20 -5.74
CA PRO A 193 19.72 24.69 -7.07
C PRO A 193 20.44 25.42 -8.21
N SER A 194 20.79 26.70 -8.01
CA SER A 194 21.44 27.54 -9.04
C SER A 194 22.93 27.24 -9.22
N LEU A 195 23.56 26.51 -8.31
CA LEU A 195 24.97 26.13 -8.38
C LEU A 195 25.13 24.66 -8.73
N ASP A 196 26.28 24.26 -9.27
CA ASP A 196 26.55 22.85 -9.64
C ASP A 196 27.13 22.01 -8.49
N ASP A 197 27.23 22.59 -7.28
CA ASP A 197 27.75 21.91 -6.11
C ASP A 197 26.83 20.77 -5.65
N LEU A 198 27.36 19.54 -5.64
CA LEU A 198 26.72 18.37 -5.06
C LEU A 198 27.35 18.03 -3.70
N PHE A 199 26.49 17.67 -2.75
CA PHE A 199 26.87 17.23 -1.41
C PHE A 199 26.42 15.79 -1.20
N TYR A 200 27.24 15.02 -0.49
CA TYR A 200 27.04 13.57 -0.38
C TYR A 200 26.84 13.16 1.07
N GLY A 201 25.74 12.48 1.35
CA GLY A 201 25.55 11.83 2.63
C GLY A 201 26.39 10.54 2.76
N PRO A 202 26.30 9.85 3.91
CA PRO A 202 27.04 8.62 4.15
C PRO A 202 26.74 7.54 3.10
N ALA A 203 27.79 6.84 2.68
CA ALA A 203 27.68 5.76 1.71
C ALA A 203 27.47 4.41 2.40
N PHE A 204 26.76 3.51 1.74
CA PHE A 204 26.65 2.10 2.12
C PHE A 204 26.84 1.19 0.91
N GLU A 205 27.13 -0.07 1.15
CA GLU A 205 27.47 -1.03 0.10
C GLU A 205 26.42 -2.15 0.00
N ILE A 206 26.05 -2.47 -1.25
CA ILE A 206 25.20 -3.59 -1.59
C ILE A 206 26.08 -4.65 -2.26
N ALA A 207 26.30 -5.78 -1.58
CA ALA A 207 27.14 -6.86 -2.07
C ALA A 207 26.47 -7.67 -3.21
N ALA A 208 27.25 -8.15 -4.17
CA ALA A 208 26.75 -9.05 -5.21
C ALA A 208 26.17 -10.35 -4.63
N GLY A 209 25.12 -10.86 -5.27
CA GLY A 209 24.39 -12.05 -4.79
C GLY A 209 23.48 -11.80 -3.59
N SER A 210 23.38 -10.55 -3.11
CA SER A 210 22.38 -10.17 -2.11
C SER A 210 21.05 -9.79 -2.77
N SER A 211 19.96 -10.15 -2.10
CA SER A 211 18.60 -9.70 -2.43
C SER A 211 17.94 -9.18 -1.16
N SER A 212 17.34 -8.00 -1.21
CA SER A 212 16.41 -7.58 -0.17
C SER A 212 15.22 -8.54 -0.15
N ALA A 213 14.69 -8.82 1.03
CA ALA A 213 13.59 -9.76 1.19
C ALA A 213 12.28 -9.35 0.49
N ASP A 214 12.12 -8.07 0.15
CA ASP A 214 10.94 -7.53 -0.53
C ASP A 214 11.03 -7.55 -2.06
N PHE A 215 12.15 -8.04 -2.63
CA PHE A 215 12.32 -8.16 -4.08
C PHE A 215 11.59 -9.41 -4.61
N PRO A 216 10.87 -9.34 -5.76
CA PRO A 216 10.10 -10.48 -6.23
C PRO A 216 11.03 -11.61 -6.66
N ARG A 217 10.77 -12.83 -6.17
CA ARG A 217 11.60 -14.00 -6.49
C ARG A 217 11.47 -14.42 -7.95
N ASN A 218 10.25 -14.36 -8.50
CA ASN A 218 9.93 -14.86 -9.86
C ASN A 218 10.33 -16.33 -10.08
N GLU A 219 10.52 -17.07 -8.98
CA GLU A 219 10.92 -18.47 -9.02
C GLU A 219 9.72 -19.32 -9.41
N THR A 220 9.95 -20.25 -10.33
CA THR A 220 8.95 -21.25 -10.73
C THR A 220 8.95 -22.38 -9.73
N VAL A 221 7.77 -22.83 -9.31
CA VAL A 221 7.60 -23.93 -8.35
C VAL A 221 6.91 -25.10 -9.03
N ASP A 222 7.39 -26.31 -8.75
CA ASP A 222 6.89 -27.54 -9.38
C ASP A 222 5.59 -28.04 -8.73
N GLY A 223 4.58 -27.18 -8.65
CA GLY A 223 3.22 -27.57 -8.21
C GLY A 223 2.59 -26.70 -7.13
N TYR A 224 1.30 -26.94 -6.90
CA TYR A 224 0.41 -26.16 -6.05
C TYR A 224 0.37 -26.70 -4.62
N ARG A 225 0.99 -25.98 -3.69
CA ARG A 225 1.12 -26.36 -2.26
C ARG A 225 0.58 -25.25 -1.38
N GLY A 226 -0.47 -25.51 -0.61
CA GLY A 226 -1.00 -24.56 0.36
C GLY A 226 -0.14 -24.48 1.63
N ILE A 227 -0.09 -23.32 2.29
CA ILE A 227 0.53 -23.21 3.60
C ILE A 227 -0.35 -23.88 4.67
N TRP A 228 0.27 -24.62 5.58
CA TRP A 228 -0.36 -25.02 6.84
C TRP A 228 0.07 -24.09 7.97
N PHE A 229 -0.88 -23.65 8.80
CA PHE A 229 -0.60 -22.75 9.91
C PHE A 229 -1.45 -23.10 11.14
N ASP A 230 -0.94 -22.71 12.32
CA ASP A 230 -1.67 -22.77 13.59
C ASP A 230 -1.39 -21.48 14.37
N LEU A 231 -2.47 -20.87 14.87
CA LEU A 231 -2.40 -19.66 15.67
C LEU A 231 -1.74 -19.89 17.04
N GLY A 232 -1.76 -21.13 17.56
CA GLY A 232 -1.23 -21.47 18.88
C GLY A 232 -2.12 -21.02 20.05
N GLN A 233 -3.40 -20.72 19.80
CA GLN A 233 -4.40 -20.43 20.83
C GLN A 233 -5.37 -21.60 20.91
N ALA A 234 -5.12 -22.54 21.82
CA ALA A 234 -5.85 -23.81 21.88
C ALA A 234 -6.83 -23.91 23.05
N SER A 235 -7.85 -24.74 22.85
CA SER A 235 -8.77 -25.28 23.84
C SER A 235 -8.59 -26.80 23.94
N ASP A 236 -9.37 -27.47 24.79
CA ASP A 236 -9.42 -28.94 24.86
C ASP A 236 -9.86 -29.60 23.54
N TYR A 237 -10.47 -28.83 22.62
CA TYR A 237 -10.99 -29.28 21.34
C TYR A 237 -10.15 -28.79 20.14
N GLY A 238 -8.93 -28.31 20.40
CA GLY A 238 -8.00 -27.84 19.38
C GLY A 238 -7.86 -26.32 19.30
N SER A 239 -7.12 -25.88 18.30
CA SER A 239 -6.81 -24.46 18.08
C SER A 239 -8.03 -23.65 17.68
N LYS A 240 -8.03 -22.37 18.07
CA LYS A 240 -9.01 -21.36 17.68
C LYS A 240 -9.17 -21.26 16.17
N TYR A 241 -8.07 -21.43 15.45
CA TYR A 241 -8.04 -21.85 14.05
C TYR A 241 -6.64 -22.32 13.68
N SER A 242 -6.59 -23.29 12.78
CA SER A 242 -5.40 -23.93 12.25
C SER A 242 -5.79 -24.74 11.00
N GLY A 243 -4.83 -25.35 10.32
CA GLY A 243 -5.06 -26.20 9.15
C GLY A 243 -4.44 -25.60 7.88
N GLY A 244 -5.00 -25.97 6.72
CA GLY A 244 -4.59 -25.44 5.43
C GLY A 244 -5.14 -24.04 5.22
N LEU A 245 -4.28 -23.04 5.27
CA LEU A 245 -4.67 -21.62 5.25
C LEU A 245 -4.15 -20.90 4.01
N GLY A 246 -3.96 -21.60 2.88
CA GLY A 246 -3.50 -20.96 1.64
C GLY A 246 -4.49 -19.99 1.00
N THR A 247 -5.78 -20.11 1.30
CA THR A 247 -6.81 -19.14 0.84
C THR A 247 -7.31 -18.24 1.98
N TYR A 248 -6.53 -18.19 3.06
CA TYR A 248 -6.83 -17.37 4.23
C TYR A 248 -6.51 -15.90 3.96
N THR A 249 -7.15 -14.95 4.63
CA THR A 249 -8.47 -15.02 5.25
C THR A 249 -9.50 -14.44 4.27
N MET A 250 -10.81 -14.59 4.54
CA MET A 250 -11.89 -13.96 3.76
C MET A 250 -11.75 -12.43 3.63
N LYS A 251 -10.85 -11.80 4.38
CA LYS A 251 -10.54 -10.37 4.36
C LYS A 251 -9.50 -9.95 3.31
N HIS A 252 -8.93 -10.88 2.56
CA HIS A 252 -8.07 -10.64 1.39
C HIS A 252 -8.92 -10.65 0.11
N ILE A 253 -9.21 -9.52 -0.53
CA ILE A 253 -10.13 -9.49 -1.69
C ILE A 253 -9.54 -8.72 -2.90
N PRO A 254 -9.68 -9.24 -4.12
CA PRO A 254 -9.96 -10.64 -4.45
C PRO A 254 -8.68 -11.48 -4.39
N MET A 255 -8.87 -12.80 -4.26
CA MET A 255 -7.78 -13.77 -4.41
C MET A 255 -7.76 -14.45 -5.79
N ALA A 256 -8.78 -14.25 -6.62
CA ALA A 256 -8.81 -14.75 -7.99
C ALA A 256 -9.66 -13.85 -8.90
N ILE A 257 -9.25 -13.74 -10.16
CA ILE A 257 -9.92 -12.92 -11.19
C ILE A 257 -9.86 -13.65 -12.51
N TYR A 258 -11.02 -13.74 -13.15
CA TYR A 258 -11.13 -14.15 -14.55
C TYR A 258 -10.95 -12.95 -15.49
N SER A 259 -10.15 -13.14 -16.54
CA SER A 259 -10.01 -12.20 -17.65
C SER A 259 -10.61 -12.80 -18.93
N PRO A 260 -11.69 -12.21 -19.48
CA PRO A 260 -12.25 -12.67 -20.75
C PRO A 260 -11.35 -12.40 -21.96
N VAL A 261 -10.37 -11.48 -21.85
CA VAL A 261 -9.45 -11.11 -22.95
C VAL A 261 -8.55 -12.28 -23.34
N VAL A 262 -8.16 -13.09 -22.36
CA VAL A 262 -7.23 -14.22 -22.53
C VAL A 262 -7.85 -15.56 -22.12
N ASP A 263 -9.14 -15.55 -21.76
CA ASP A 263 -9.90 -16.69 -21.22
C ASP A 263 -9.18 -17.46 -20.11
N LYS A 264 -8.61 -16.72 -19.16
CA LYS A 264 -7.82 -17.26 -18.05
C LYS A 264 -8.30 -16.74 -16.70
N THR A 265 -8.20 -17.56 -15.67
CA THR A 265 -8.30 -17.14 -14.27
C THR A 265 -6.92 -17.05 -13.66
N PHE A 266 -6.56 -15.88 -13.13
CA PHE A 266 -5.38 -15.66 -12.33
C PHE A 266 -5.76 -15.66 -10.85
N PHE A 267 -4.99 -16.36 -10.02
CA PHE A 267 -5.32 -16.51 -8.61
C PHE A 267 -4.06 -16.54 -7.76
N VAL A 268 -4.17 -16.09 -6.51
CA VAL A 268 -3.08 -16.03 -5.55
C VAL A 268 -3.43 -16.83 -4.30
N TYR A 269 -2.41 -17.28 -3.59
CA TYR A 269 -2.56 -18.08 -2.37
C TYR A 269 -1.29 -18.00 -1.50
N GLY A 270 -1.46 -18.27 -0.20
CA GLY A 270 -0.38 -18.57 0.73
C GLY A 270 0.15 -19.98 0.49
N GLY A 271 1.40 -20.11 0.08
CA GLY A 271 2.06 -21.36 -0.22
C GLY A 271 3.18 -21.73 0.74
N THR A 272 3.73 -22.91 0.54
CA THR A 272 4.93 -23.43 1.22
C THR A 272 5.79 -24.21 0.22
N PRO A 273 7.12 -24.30 0.40
CA PRO A 273 7.96 -25.07 -0.54
C PRO A 273 7.88 -26.56 -0.39
N SER A 274 7.54 -27.04 0.80
CA SER A 274 7.44 -28.48 1.07
C SER A 274 6.41 -28.76 2.14
N GLU A 275 5.95 -30.02 2.18
CA GLU A 275 4.88 -30.47 3.07
C GLU A 275 5.20 -30.38 4.56
N ASP A 276 6.48 -30.39 4.92
CA ASP A 276 7.00 -30.40 6.29
C ASP A 276 7.40 -29.00 6.79
N ARG A 277 7.23 -27.97 5.97
CA ARG A 277 7.69 -26.62 6.27
C ARG A 277 6.53 -25.64 6.44
N LYS A 278 6.69 -24.74 7.41
CA LYS A 278 5.70 -23.71 7.80
C LYS A 278 6.28 -22.31 7.54
N TYR A 279 6.58 -21.96 6.31
CA TYR A 279 7.00 -20.61 5.95
C TYR A 279 6.21 -20.11 4.75
N LEU A 280 5.89 -18.82 4.76
CA LEU A 280 4.94 -18.26 3.82
C LEU A 280 5.60 -17.89 2.50
N LEU A 281 5.10 -18.45 1.42
CA LEU A 281 5.30 -17.95 0.08
C LEU A 281 4.01 -17.27 -0.40
N CYS A 282 4.11 -16.06 -0.92
CA CYS A 282 3.01 -15.42 -1.62
C CYS A 282 3.07 -15.86 -3.09
N MET A 283 2.13 -16.73 -3.47
CA MET A 283 2.14 -17.42 -4.76
C MET A 283 1.12 -16.83 -5.73
N ILE A 284 1.38 -16.98 -7.03
CA ILE A 284 0.39 -16.77 -8.09
C ILE A 284 0.31 -17.99 -9.01
N GLY A 285 -0.91 -18.32 -9.44
CA GLY A 285 -1.24 -19.36 -10.41
C GLY A 285 -2.13 -18.85 -11.53
N CYS A 286 -2.25 -19.67 -12.58
CA CYS A 286 -3.06 -19.41 -13.76
C CYS A 286 -3.78 -20.68 -14.19
N TYR A 287 -5.10 -20.56 -14.39
CA TYR A 287 -5.94 -21.57 -15.01
C TYR A 287 -6.39 -21.08 -16.39
N ASP A 288 -6.15 -21.89 -17.42
CA ASP A 288 -6.57 -21.61 -18.79
C ASP A 288 -7.87 -22.35 -19.09
N HIS A 289 -8.95 -21.60 -19.33
CA HIS A 289 -10.28 -22.19 -19.57
C HIS A 289 -10.37 -22.86 -20.95
N ALA A 290 -9.54 -22.45 -21.91
CA ALA A 290 -9.55 -23.04 -23.25
C ALA A 290 -8.98 -24.46 -23.24
N THR A 291 -7.96 -24.72 -22.43
CA THR A 291 -7.26 -26.02 -22.34
C THR A 291 -7.66 -26.84 -21.11
N GLY A 292 -8.28 -26.20 -20.12
CA GLY A 292 -8.56 -26.79 -18.81
C GLY A 292 -7.31 -27.04 -17.95
N MET A 293 -6.17 -26.43 -18.30
CA MET A 293 -4.88 -26.70 -17.68
C MET A 293 -4.48 -25.60 -16.67
N LEU A 294 -3.69 -26.01 -15.68
CA LEU A 294 -3.01 -25.13 -14.74
C LEU A 294 -1.56 -24.92 -15.16
N GLN A 295 -1.10 -23.66 -15.16
CA GLN A 295 0.31 -23.32 -15.34
C GLN A 295 1.08 -23.58 -14.04
N LYS A 296 2.40 -23.85 -14.07
CA LYS A 296 3.22 -23.90 -12.84
C LYS A 296 3.10 -22.58 -12.07
N PRO A 297 2.92 -22.62 -10.74
CA PRO A 297 2.82 -21.38 -9.97
C PRO A 297 4.17 -20.68 -9.85
N ARG A 298 4.14 -19.36 -9.59
CA ARG A 298 5.32 -18.52 -9.36
C ARG A 298 5.34 -17.97 -7.94
N ILE A 299 6.53 -17.88 -7.35
CA ILE A 299 6.76 -17.15 -6.10
C ILE A 299 6.81 -15.66 -6.43
N VAL A 300 5.82 -14.91 -6.00
CA VAL A 300 5.83 -13.45 -6.09
C VAL A 300 6.70 -12.88 -4.96
N MET A 301 6.50 -13.37 -3.73
CA MET A 301 7.31 -12.97 -2.57
C MET A 301 7.56 -14.16 -1.64
N ASP A 302 8.80 -14.31 -1.17
CA ASP A 302 9.19 -15.28 -0.15
C ASP A 302 9.21 -14.60 1.22
N LYS A 303 8.07 -14.56 1.89
CA LYS A 303 7.95 -14.03 3.27
C LYS A 303 8.72 -14.91 4.27
N GLY A 304 9.06 -16.15 3.91
CA GLY A 304 9.89 -17.04 4.70
C GLY A 304 11.29 -16.49 4.97
N THR A 305 11.88 -15.71 4.05
CA THR A 305 13.19 -15.07 4.29
C THR A 305 13.14 -13.98 5.34
N LEU A 306 11.95 -13.47 5.66
CA LEU A 306 11.68 -12.56 6.78
C LEU A 306 11.31 -13.29 8.07
N GLY A 307 11.40 -14.62 8.10
CA GLY A 307 10.94 -15.44 9.22
C GLY A 307 9.41 -15.41 9.39
N VAL A 308 8.66 -15.10 8.34
CA VAL A 308 7.19 -15.00 8.38
C VAL A 308 6.54 -16.27 7.85
N ALA A 309 5.66 -16.84 8.67
CA ALA A 309 4.87 -18.05 8.38
C ALA A 309 3.35 -17.78 8.42
N ASP A 310 2.99 -16.51 8.51
CA ASP A 310 1.71 -16.06 9.03
C ASP A 310 0.77 -15.68 7.88
N PRO A 311 -0.29 -16.46 7.60
CA PRO A 311 -1.14 -16.26 6.41
C PRO A 311 -1.98 -14.98 6.47
N HIS A 312 -1.91 -14.21 7.57
CA HIS A 312 -2.40 -12.83 7.56
C HIS A 312 -1.63 -11.94 6.57
N ASP A 313 -0.44 -12.36 6.13
CA ASP A 313 0.37 -11.74 5.09
C ASP A 313 0.06 -12.32 3.68
N ASP A 314 -0.99 -13.16 3.52
CA ASP A 314 -1.38 -13.72 2.22
C ASP A 314 -1.70 -12.61 1.17
N PRO A 315 -1.44 -12.87 -0.12
CA PRO A 315 -1.63 -11.90 -1.19
C PRO A 315 -3.08 -11.72 -1.65
N THR A 316 -3.33 -10.60 -2.33
CA THR A 316 -4.49 -10.38 -3.22
C THR A 316 -4.03 -10.02 -4.63
N VAL A 317 -4.94 -10.11 -5.60
CA VAL A 317 -4.64 -9.89 -7.02
C VAL A 317 -5.60 -8.86 -7.63
N GLN A 318 -5.16 -8.09 -8.62
CA GLN A 318 -5.96 -7.27 -9.54
C GLN A 318 -5.41 -7.34 -10.96
N ILE A 319 -6.23 -6.95 -11.93
CA ILE A 319 -5.80 -6.76 -13.32
C ILE A 319 -6.21 -5.34 -13.71
N ASP A 320 -5.28 -4.55 -14.23
CA ASP A 320 -5.60 -3.21 -14.71
C ASP A 320 -6.13 -3.21 -16.15
N ARG A 321 -6.52 -2.02 -16.62
CA ARG A 321 -7.07 -1.80 -17.97
C ARG A 321 -6.12 -2.18 -19.11
N ASP A 322 -4.82 -2.17 -18.84
CA ASP A 322 -3.77 -2.51 -19.82
C ASP A 322 -3.40 -4.00 -19.74
N GLY A 323 -4.06 -4.74 -18.84
CA GLY A 323 -3.92 -6.17 -18.66
C GLY A 323 -2.80 -6.58 -17.73
N TYR A 324 -2.09 -5.65 -17.09
CA TYR A 324 -1.06 -6.00 -16.12
C TYR A 324 -1.68 -6.59 -14.86
N ILE A 325 -1.06 -7.66 -14.38
CA ILE A 325 -1.49 -8.35 -13.16
C ILE A 325 -0.78 -7.70 -11.99
N TRP A 326 -1.55 -7.24 -11.02
CA TRP A 326 -1.06 -6.66 -9.79
C TRP A 326 -1.22 -7.64 -8.64
N VAL A 327 -0.17 -7.81 -7.85
CA VAL A 327 -0.19 -8.63 -6.63
C VAL A 327 0.11 -7.75 -5.43
N PHE A 328 -0.82 -7.73 -4.48
CA PHE A 328 -0.75 -6.95 -3.26
C PHE A 328 -0.51 -7.92 -2.11
N VAL A 329 0.75 -8.09 -1.74
CA VAL A 329 1.17 -8.90 -0.60
C VAL A 329 0.87 -8.15 0.69
N ALA A 330 0.11 -8.76 1.59
CA ALA A 330 -0.27 -8.12 2.83
C ALA A 330 0.92 -7.94 3.79
N GLY A 331 0.81 -6.92 4.63
CA GLY A 331 1.65 -6.72 5.81
C GLY A 331 0.85 -6.92 7.09
N ARG A 332 1.49 -6.73 8.26
CA ARG A 332 0.81 -6.92 9.56
C ARG A 332 1.26 -5.94 10.63
N SER A 333 0.29 -5.56 11.47
CA SER A 333 0.49 -4.81 12.71
C SER A 333 1.19 -3.44 12.56
N ASN A 334 1.15 -2.83 11.38
CA ASN A 334 1.95 -1.64 11.04
C ASN A 334 3.47 -1.80 11.28
N LYS A 335 3.94 -3.03 11.53
CA LYS A 335 5.35 -3.37 11.77
C LYS A 335 6.00 -3.95 10.53
N ARG A 336 5.21 -4.70 9.76
CA ARG A 336 5.58 -5.20 8.44
C ARG A 336 4.72 -4.49 7.41
N ASN A 337 5.36 -3.80 6.48
CA ASN A 337 4.66 -3.23 5.33
C ASN A 337 4.15 -4.38 4.42
N GLY A 338 3.04 -4.11 3.74
CA GLY A 338 2.64 -4.88 2.57
C GLY A 338 3.37 -4.36 1.34
N VAL A 339 3.46 -5.19 0.31
CA VAL A 339 4.23 -4.92 -0.90
C VAL A 339 3.35 -5.05 -2.13
N ARG A 340 3.51 -4.15 -3.09
CA ARG A 340 2.81 -4.18 -4.37
C ARG A 340 3.77 -4.56 -5.49
N TYR A 341 3.34 -5.53 -6.28
CA TYR A 341 4.04 -5.99 -7.46
C TYR A 341 3.13 -5.85 -8.68
N ARG A 342 3.74 -5.66 -9.85
CA ARG A 342 3.07 -5.65 -11.15
C ARG A 342 3.76 -6.64 -12.08
N SER A 343 3.01 -7.37 -12.89
CA SER A 343 3.61 -8.24 -13.91
C SER A 343 4.39 -7.39 -14.91
N ARG A 344 5.46 -7.94 -15.48
CA ARG A 344 6.24 -7.23 -16.51
C ARG A 344 5.56 -7.21 -17.88
N ILE A 345 4.67 -8.17 -18.09
CA ILE A 345 3.93 -8.37 -19.33
C ILE A 345 2.43 -8.51 -18.96
N PRO A 346 1.50 -7.90 -19.72
CA PRO A 346 0.08 -8.08 -19.53
C PRO A 346 -0.34 -9.56 -19.58
N TYR A 347 -1.23 -9.97 -18.68
CA TYR A 347 -1.81 -11.31 -18.58
C TYR A 347 -0.80 -12.46 -18.43
N ASP A 348 0.39 -12.15 -17.91
CA ASP A 348 1.49 -13.09 -17.77
C ASP A 348 1.98 -13.12 -16.32
N ILE A 349 2.06 -14.33 -15.75
CA ILE A 349 2.49 -14.53 -14.36
C ILE A 349 3.97 -14.83 -14.22
N THR A 350 4.74 -14.91 -15.31
CA THR A 350 6.12 -15.42 -15.28
C THR A 350 7.08 -14.54 -14.52
N SER A 351 6.84 -13.22 -14.51
CA SER A 351 7.70 -12.28 -13.80
C SER A 351 6.96 -11.01 -13.38
N PHE A 352 7.36 -10.53 -12.20
CA PHE A 352 6.88 -9.31 -11.57
C PHE A 352 8.02 -8.33 -11.31
N GLU A 353 7.66 -7.06 -11.25
CA GLU A 353 8.48 -5.98 -10.74
C GLU A 353 7.92 -5.47 -9.42
N TYR A 354 8.81 -5.06 -8.52
CA TYR A 354 8.45 -4.33 -7.32
C TYR A 354 7.99 -2.93 -7.69
N ILE A 355 6.89 -2.46 -7.09
CA ILE A 355 6.37 -1.11 -7.31
C ILE A 355 6.63 -0.24 -6.09
N ASN A 356 6.06 -0.61 -4.94
CA ASN A 356 6.26 0.08 -3.66
C ASN A 356 5.77 -0.79 -2.50
N GLU A 357 6.00 -0.30 -1.29
CA GLU A 357 5.52 -0.86 -0.04
C GLU A 357 4.70 0.15 0.77
N ASP A 358 3.80 -0.34 1.60
CA ASP A 358 2.96 0.51 2.44
C ASP A 358 2.31 -0.26 3.61
N ILE A 359 1.70 0.44 4.56
CA ILE A 359 0.84 -0.21 5.55
C ILE A 359 -0.41 -0.75 4.85
N MET A 360 -0.49 -2.08 4.76
CA MET A 360 -1.55 -2.77 4.03
C MET A 360 -1.85 -4.14 4.65
N ALA A 361 -2.59 -4.15 5.77
CA ALA A 361 -3.10 -5.39 6.37
C ALA A 361 -4.51 -5.70 5.85
N TYR A 362 -4.74 -6.96 5.46
CA TYR A 362 -5.98 -7.42 4.82
C TYR A 362 -6.41 -6.57 3.61
N PRO A 363 -5.56 -6.43 2.57
CA PRO A 363 -5.92 -5.69 1.37
C PRO A 363 -7.23 -6.18 0.76
N GLN A 364 -8.11 -5.24 0.45
CA GLN A 364 -9.32 -5.45 -0.32
C GLN A 364 -9.32 -4.43 -1.46
N VAL A 365 -8.86 -4.88 -2.62
CA VAL A 365 -8.52 -4.05 -3.77
C VAL A 365 -9.66 -4.12 -4.78
N MET A 366 -10.36 -3.00 -4.94
CA MET A 366 -11.33 -2.80 -6.01
C MET A 366 -10.66 -2.07 -7.18
N TYR A 367 -11.12 -2.34 -8.39
CA TYR A 367 -10.62 -1.69 -9.59
C TYR A 367 -11.76 -1.26 -10.51
N HIS A 368 -11.59 -0.11 -11.15
CA HIS A 368 -12.43 0.35 -12.25
C HIS A 368 -11.53 0.97 -13.33
N PRO A 369 -11.69 0.64 -14.62
CA PRO A 369 -10.78 1.06 -15.69
C PRO A 369 -10.60 2.59 -15.78
N ASP A 370 -11.67 3.35 -15.53
CA ASP A 370 -11.61 4.82 -15.59
C ASP A 370 -11.13 5.51 -14.31
N LYS A 371 -11.15 4.81 -13.17
CA LYS A 371 -10.87 5.39 -11.84
C LYS A 371 -9.60 4.84 -11.18
N GLY A 372 -9.10 3.72 -11.67
CA GLY A 372 -7.96 3.00 -11.09
C GLY A 372 -8.36 2.12 -9.91
N PHE A 373 -7.49 2.06 -8.92
CA PHE A 373 -7.58 1.22 -7.73
C PHE A 373 -8.22 1.96 -6.56
N PHE A 374 -9.02 1.20 -5.79
CA PHE A 374 -9.54 1.58 -4.49
C PHE A 374 -9.16 0.48 -3.49
N LEU A 375 -8.42 0.83 -2.45
CA LEU A 375 -7.92 -0.11 -1.45
C LEU A 375 -8.64 0.12 -0.13
N PHE A 376 -9.44 -0.83 0.31
CA PHE A 376 -9.83 -0.95 1.72
C PHE A 376 -8.83 -1.82 2.46
N TYR A 377 -8.49 -1.45 3.68
CA TYR A 377 -7.50 -2.17 4.48
C TYR A 377 -7.57 -1.75 5.95
N THR A 378 -6.84 -2.47 6.78
CA THR A 378 -6.74 -2.23 8.21
C THR A 378 -5.41 -1.56 8.55
N ARG A 379 -5.44 -0.58 9.46
CA ARG A 379 -4.26 -0.03 10.14
C ARG A 379 -4.36 -0.30 11.64
N TYR A 380 -3.21 -0.46 12.26
CA TYR A 380 -3.05 -0.70 13.70
C TYR A 380 -2.51 0.56 14.41
N ASP A 381 -3.21 1.69 14.29
CA ASP A 381 -2.82 2.97 14.89
C ASP A 381 -3.23 3.01 16.38
N GLY A 382 -2.55 2.20 17.19
CA GLY A 382 -2.88 1.92 18.59
C GLY A 382 -4.08 0.97 18.78
N THR A 383 -4.95 0.85 17.77
CA THR A 383 -6.11 -0.06 17.71
C THR A 383 -6.34 -0.55 16.29
N ARG A 384 -7.16 -1.59 16.09
CA ARG A 384 -7.49 -2.10 14.76
C ARG A 384 -8.60 -1.24 14.11
N GLN A 385 -8.22 -0.35 13.21
CA GLN A 385 -9.13 0.60 12.55
C GLN A 385 -9.22 0.36 11.04
N LEU A 386 -10.31 0.80 10.43
CA LEU A 386 -10.56 0.63 8.99
C LEU A 386 -10.21 1.89 8.23
N PHE A 387 -9.55 1.72 7.09
CA PHE A 387 -9.10 2.81 6.23
C PHE A 387 -9.36 2.50 4.77
N TRP A 388 -9.30 3.54 3.95
CA TRP A 388 -9.19 3.40 2.50
C TRP A 388 -8.21 4.38 1.88
N ARG A 389 -7.79 4.07 0.66
CA ARG A 389 -7.00 4.92 -0.24
C ARG A 389 -7.38 4.67 -1.69
N THR A 390 -7.03 5.59 -2.56
CA THR A 390 -7.23 5.46 -4.01
C THR A 390 -5.95 5.71 -4.77
N SER A 391 -5.82 5.11 -5.95
CA SER A 391 -4.72 5.33 -6.88
C SER A 391 -5.20 5.19 -8.31
N ALA A 392 -4.87 6.14 -9.19
CA ALA A 392 -5.26 6.07 -10.59
C ALA A 392 -4.39 5.09 -11.41
N ASP A 393 -3.17 4.83 -10.94
CA ASP A 393 -2.10 4.13 -11.68
C ASP A 393 -1.51 2.93 -10.91
N GLY A 394 -1.94 2.69 -9.68
CA GLY A 394 -1.41 1.65 -8.79
C GLY A 394 -0.07 2.01 -8.12
N VAL A 395 0.56 3.12 -8.52
CA VAL A 395 1.88 3.58 -8.05
C VAL A 395 1.72 4.72 -7.05
N ASN A 396 0.96 5.76 -7.41
CA ASN A 396 0.74 6.95 -6.60
C ASN A 396 -0.57 6.84 -5.84
N TRP A 397 -0.51 6.84 -4.50
CA TRP A 397 -1.66 6.63 -3.63
C TRP A 397 -1.97 7.89 -2.80
N THR A 398 -3.24 8.27 -2.70
CA THR A 398 -3.71 9.39 -1.86
C THR A 398 -3.37 9.19 -0.38
N ASP A 399 -3.47 10.20 0.48
CA ASP A 399 -3.32 10.00 1.93
C ASP A 399 -4.31 8.98 2.53
N TYR A 400 -3.99 8.53 3.74
CA TYR A 400 -4.81 7.60 4.52
C TYR A 400 -6.14 8.24 4.95
N LYS A 401 -7.27 7.63 4.58
CA LYS A 401 -8.61 8.08 4.99
C LYS A 401 -9.26 7.06 5.92
N GLN A 402 -9.72 7.50 7.09
CA GLN A 402 -10.25 6.60 8.13
C GLN A 402 -11.76 6.39 7.98
N LEU A 403 -12.20 5.13 7.98
CA LEU A 403 -13.60 4.71 7.79
C LEU A 403 -14.32 4.45 9.10
N ALA A 404 -13.69 3.73 10.02
CA ALA A 404 -14.33 3.33 11.26
C ALA A 404 -13.33 3.19 12.41
N SER A 405 -13.75 3.67 13.57
CA SER A 405 -13.05 3.57 14.86
C SER A 405 -14.08 3.62 16.01
N ILE A 406 -15.03 2.68 16.02
CA ILE A 406 -16.13 2.65 16.98
C ILE A 406 -15.64 2.23 18.37
N LYS A 407 -15.89 3.08 19.36
CA LYS A 407 -15.58 2.86 20.79
C LYS A 407 -16.80 3.28 21.62
N GLU A 408 -17.08 2.55 22.70
CA GLU A 408 -18.21 2.79 23.60
C GLU A 408 -17.72 3.04 25.03
N GLY A 409 -18.23 4.08 25.69
CA GLY A 409 -17.91 4.37 27.09
C GLY A 409 -16.41 4.49 27.38
N SER A 410 -15.89 3.63 28.26
CA SER A 410 -14.49 3.64 28.71
C SER A 410 -13.54 2.79 27.86
N GLU A 411 -14.02 2.23 26.75
CA GLU A 411 -13.22 1.41 25.85
C GLU A 411 -12.06 2.19 25.23
N LYS A 412 -10.88 1.57 25.18
CA LYS A 412 -9.67 2.16 24.56
C LYS A 412 -9.27 1.43 23.29
N ASN A 413 -9.44 0.10 23.27
CA ASN A 413 -8.78 -0.80 22.33
C ASN A 413 -9.71 -1.48 21.32
N SER A 414 -10.96 -1.03 21.19
CA SER A 414 -11.93 -1.61 20.25
C SER A 414 -11.43 -1.53 18.80
N GLY A 415 -11.90 -2.45 17.95
CA GLY A 415 -11.48 -2.50 16.56
C GLY A 415 -12.41 -3.28 15.66
N HIS A 416 -12.06 -3.43 14.38
CA HIS A 416 -13.03 -3.81 13.34
C HIS A 416 -12.50 -4.86 12.37
N TYR A 417 -13.40 -5.69 11.81
CA TYR A 417 -13.13 -6.52 10.64
C TYR A 417 -14.08 -6.15 9.51
N GLN A 418 -13.54 -6.08 8.28
CA GLN A 418 -14.24 -5.51 7.13
C GLN A 418 -14.36 -6.52 5.99
N ILE A 419 -15.47 -6.49 5.26
CA ILE A 419 -15.58 -7.06 3.91
C ILE A 419 -16.00 -5.94 2.96
N SER A 420 -15.61 -6.02 1.70
CA SER A 420 -15.95 -5.02 0.69
C SER A 420 -16.08 -5.67 -0.68
N ASN A 421 -16.84 -5.00 -1.53
CA ASN A 421 -17.03 -5.38 -2.93
C ASN A 421 -17.46 -4.14 -3.73
N ILE A 422 -17.45 -4.25 -5.06
CA ILE A 422 -17.80 -3.17 -5.98
C ILE A 422 -18.91 -3.61 -6.93
N CYS A 423 -19.90 -2.75 -7.14
CA CYS A 423 -20.99 -2.93 -8.11
C CYS A 423 -20.96 -1.79 -9.13
N GLY A 424 -20.42 -2.04 -10.32
CA GLY A 424 -20.12 -0.96 -11.28
C GLY A 424 -19.10 0.01 -10.70
N THR A 425 -19.51 1.23 -10.37
CA THR A 425 -18.68 2.22 -9.66
C THR A 425 -19.03 2.37 -8.18
N LYS A 426 -20.08 1.68 -7.69
CA LYS A 426 -20.53 1.76 -6.31
C LYS A 426 -19.66 0.87 -5.43
N LEU A 427 -18.90 1.48 -4.55
CA LEU A 427 -18.06 0.80 -3.56
C LEU A 427 -18.91 0.52 -2.33
N CYS A 428 -18.90 -0.73 -1.86
CA CYS A 428 -19.70 -1.13 -0.72
C CYS A 428 -18.84 -1.86 0.30
N THR A 429 -19.13 -1.66 1.58
CA THR A 429 -18.44 -2.34 2.65
C THR A 429 -19.35 -2.64 3.83
N ALA A 430 -19.17 -3.83 4.40
CA ALA A 430 -19.77 -4.21 5.66
C ALA A 430 -18.67 -4.54 6.67
N PHE A 431 -18.87 -4.16 7.93
CA PHE A 431 -17.90 -4.41 8.98
C PHE A 431 -18.57 -4.67 10.32
N ASN A 432 -17.81 -5.27 11.24
CA ASN A 432 -18.20 -5.50 12.62
C ASN A 432 -17.26 -4.75 13.57
N ARG A 433 -17.55 -4.80 14.87
CA ARG A 433 -16.65 -4.30 15.91
C ARG A 433 -16.30 -5.40 16.90
N HIS A 434 -15.19 -5.28 17.60
CA HIS A 434 -14.84 -6.08 18.77
C HIS A 434 -14.53 -5.16 19.95
N ILE A 435 -14.90 -5.61 21.15
CA ILE A 435 -14.96 -4.80 22.37
C ILE A 435 -13.59 -4.74 23.03
N ASN A 436 -13.10 -3.51 23.23
CA ASN A 436 -11.95 -3.17 24.06
C ASN A 436 -10.70 -4.04 23.86
N GLY A 437 -10.33 -4.34 22.62
CA GLY A 437 -9.13 -5.11 22.29
C GLY A 437 -9.31 -6.62 22.37
N ASN A 438 -10.43 -7.11 22.89
CA ASN A 438 -10.76 -8.53 22.83
C ASN A 438 -11.27 -8.87 21.43
N VAL A 439 -10.44 -9.53 20.62
CA VAL A 439 -10.77 -9.88 19.22
C VAL A 439 -11.86 -10.94 19.08
N ASP A 440 -12.27 -11.54 20.21
CA ASP A 440 -13.25 -12.62 20.31
C ASP A 440 -14.63 -12.13 20.71
N THR A 441 -14.82 -10.83 20.92
CA THR A 441 -16.12 -10.21 21.18
C THR A 441 -16.67 -9.52 19.93
N ARG A 442 -16.39 -10.08 18.74
CA ARG A 442 -16.87 -9.52 17.47
C ARG A 442 -18.39 -9.46 17.49
N THR A 443 -18.97 -8.32 17.20
CA THR A 443 -20.41 -8.08 17.29
C THR A 443 -20.83 -6.99 16.30
N ASN A 444 -22.15 -6.90 16.09
CA ASN A 444 -22.85 -6.00 15.19
C ASN A 444 -22.47 -6.15 13.72
N ILE A 445 -23.31 -5.60 12.86
CA ILE A 445 -23.06 -5.43 11.42
C ILE A 445 -23.36 -3.97 11.08
N TYR A 446 -22.40 -3.32 10.43
CA TYR A 446 -22.54 -1.98 9.88
C TYR A 446 -22.36 -2.05 8.37
N TYR A 447 -23.02 -1.17 7.62
CA TYR A 447 -22.90 -1.09 6.16
C TYR A 447 -22.75 0.35 5.67
N LEU A 448 -21.81 0.55 4.75
CA LEU A 448 -21.56 1.82 4.07
C LEU A 448 -21.42 1.59 2.57
N GLN A 449 -21.80 2.59 1.78
CA GLN A 449 -21.53 2.63 0.35
C GLN A 449 -21.08 4.01 -0.10
N SER A 450 -20.39 4.06 -1.24
CA SER A 450 -19.98 5.29 -1.91
C SER A 450 -20.19 5.14 -3.42
N THR A 451 -20.82 6.15 -4.03
CA THR A 451 -21.03 6.25 -5.48
C THR A 451 -20.12 7.28 -6.14
N ASP A 452 -19.26 7.94 -5.37
CA ASP A 452 -18.35 9.01 -5.79
C ASP A 452 -16.87 8.65 -5.53
N TRP A 453 -16.55 7.35 -5.52
CA TRP A 453 -15.19 6.83 -5.33
C TRP A 453 -14.56 7.20 -3.98
N GLY A 454 -15.36 7.17 -2.92
CA GLY A 454 -14.95 7.39 -1.53
C GLY A 454 -14.76 8.85 -1.15
N ALA A 455 -15.39 9.79 -1.87
CA ALA A 455 -15.44 11.19 -1.47
C ALA A 455 -16.52 11.43 -0.40
N SER A 456 -17.66 10.74 -0.51
CA SER A 456 -18.72 10.69 0.50
C SER A 456 -19.22 9.26 0.72
N TRP A 457 -19.88 9.04 1.86
CA TRP A 457 -20.41 7.75 2.27
C TRP A 457 -21.87 7.87 2.66
N THR A 458 -22.65 6.85 2.32
CA THR A 458 -24.07 6.73 2.67
C THR A 458 -24.40 5.35 3.22
N THR A 459 -25.54 5.24 3.88
CA THR A 459 -26.26 3.99 4.10
C THR A 459 -26.82 3.43 2.78
N ALA A 460 -27.44 2.24 2.83
CA ALA A 460 -28.02 1.58 1.65
C ALA A 460 -29.16 2.39 0.99
N ASP A 461 -29.95 3.13 1.79
CA ASP A 461 -31.03 4.02 1.31
C ASP A 461 -30.53 5.41 0.84
N GLY A 462 -29.22 5.65 0.86
CA GLY A 462 -28.62 6.92 0.44
C GLY A 462 -28.53 7.99 1.53
N THR A 463 -28.92 7.70 2.77
CA THR A 463 -28.74 8.65 3.89
C THR A 463 -27.24 8.90 4.13
N PRO A 464 -26.78 10.16 4.18
CA PRO A 464 -25.37 10.47 4.42
C PRO A 464 -24.84 9.92 5.75
N VAL A 465 -23.59 9.47 5.74
CA VAL A 465 -22.87 8.99 6.93
C VAL A 465 -21.58 9.78 7.10
N LYS A 466 -21.37 10.32 8.29
CA LYS A 466 -20.10 10.96 8.64
C LYS A 466 -19.05 9.89 8.97
N VAL A 467 -17.91 9.98 8.30
CA VAL A 467 -16.74 9.14 8.56
C VAL A 467 -15.63 9.96 9.25
N PRO A 468 -14.81 9.35 10.12
CA PRO A 468 -14.88 7.96 10.56
C PRO A 468 -16.13 7.68 11.41
N VAL A 469 -16.71 6.49 11.27
CA VAL A 469 -17.80 6.04 12.15
C VAL A 469 -17.22 5.76 13.54
N THR A 470 -17.68 6.53 14.53
CA THR A 470 -17.20 6.43 15.93
C THR A 470 -18.27 5.92 16.90
N GLU A 471 -19.54 6.08 16.56
CA GLU A 471 -20.67 5.72 17.43
C GLU A 471 -21.17 4.31 17.14
N ARG A 472 -21.42 3.53 18.21
CA ARG A 472 -22.04 2.19 18.11
C ARG A 472 -23.45 2.28 17.50
N TYR A 473 -24.26 3.22 17.97
CA TYR A 473 -25.61 3.47 17.44
C TYR A 473 -25.54 4.56 16.38
N SER A 474 -24.82 4.29 15.29
CA SER A 474 -24.78 5.12 14.09
C SER A 474 -25.91 4.73 13.14
N ASN A 475 -26.27 5.63 12.23
CA ASN A 475 -27.28 5.36 11.20
C ASN A 475 -26.87 4.25 10.21
N CYS A 476 -25.60 3.85 10.18
CA CYS A 476 -25.11 2.73 9.39
C CYS A 476 -25.13 1.37 10.11
N LEU A 477 -25.64 1.30 11.35
CA LEU A 477 -25.87 0.04 12.05
C LEU A 477 -27.02 -0.72 11.36
N VAL A 478 -26.72 -1.94 10.90
CA VAL A 478 -27.68 -2.84 10.24
C VAL A 478 -28.26 -3.84 11.23
N ARG A 479 -27.42 -4.42 12.08
CA ARG A 479 -27.83 -5.41 13.08
C ARG A 479 -27.01 -5.25 14.36
N ASP A 480 -27.69 -5.16 15.50
CA ASP A 480 -27.06 -5.19 16.83
C ASP A 480 -27.09 -6.61 17.40
N TYR A 481 -25.92 -7.17 17.70
CA TYR A 481 -25.74 -8.48 18.34
C TYR A 481 -25.10 -8.35 19.73
N GLN A 482 -24.96 -7.13 20.26
CA GLN A 482 -24.44 -6.85 21.59
C GLN A 482 -25.58 -6.63 22.61
N VAL A 483 -26.85 -6.75 22.20
CA VAL A 483 -28.02 -6.71 23.08
C VAL A 483 -28.09 -7.98 23.93
N THR A 484 -28.42 -7.85 25.23
CA THR A 484 -28.27 -8.93 26.24
C THR A 484 -28.99 -10.23 25.93
N ASP A 485 -30.18 -10.16 25.32
CA ASP A 485 -30.99 -11.36 25.03
C ASP A 485 -30.59 -12.03 23.70
N GLU A 486 -29.85 -11.31 22.84
CA GLU A 486 -29.37 -11.78 21.53
C GLU A 486 -27.84 -11.71 21.44
N THR A 487 -27.13 -11.75 22.58
CA THR A 487 -25.67 -11.58 22.58
C THR A 487 -25.01 -12.73 21.84
N HIS A 488 -24.48 -12.43 20.65
CA HIS A 488 -23.79 -13.37 19.81
C HIS A 488 -22.53 -12.72 19.23
N ASN A 489 -21.52 -13.55 19.04
CA ASN A 489 -20.40 -13.19 18.20
C ASN A 489 -20.82 -13.18 16.74
N CYS A 490 -20.43 -12.15 15.98
CA CYS A 490 -20.73 -12.00 14.55
C CYS A 490 -19.44 -12.05 13.70
N TYR A 491 -19.40 -12.98 12.74
CA TYR A 491 -18.28 -13.18 11.83
C TYR A 491 -18.74 -12.97 10.37
N ILE A 492 -18.51 -11.77 9.84
CA ILE A 492 -18.85 -11.42 8.45
C ILE A 492 -17.93 -12.16 7.48
N LYS A 493 -18.51 -12.80 6.45
CA LYS A 493 -17.82 -13.70 5.51
C LYS A 493 -17.69 -13.12 4.10
N ASP A 494 -18.77 -12.64 3.49
CA ASP A 494 -18.77 -12.13 2.11
C ASP A 494 -19.81 -11.01 1.90
N LEU A 495 -19.68 -10.26 0.81
CA LEU A 495 -20.61 -9.22 0.36
C LEU A 495 -20.79 -9.32 -1.15
N ASN A 496 -22.04 -9.37 -1.60
CA ASN A 496 -22.40 -9.36 -3.02
C ASN A 496 -23.65 -8.50 -3.25
N PHE A 497 -24.18 -8.50 -4.47
CA PHE A 497 -25.26 -7.60 -4.88
C PHE A 497 -26.36 -8.32 -5.64
N ASP A 498 -27.61 -7.93 -5.38
CA ASP A 498 -28.73 -8.33 -6.24
C ASP A 498 -28.69 -7.61 -7.59
N SER A 499 -29.65 -7.94 -8.47
CA SER A 499 -29.75 -7.35 -9.81
C SER A 499 -29.97 -5.82 -9.83
N ALA A 500 -30.46 -5.22 -8.74
CA ALA A 500 -30.59 -3.77 -8.59
C ALA A 500 -29.35 -3.13 -7.94
N GLY A 501 -28.32 -3.93 -7.66
CA GLY A 501 -27.11 -3.51 -6.98
C GLY A 501 -27.30 -3.35 -5.47
N ASN A 502 -28.37 -3.87 -4.86
CA ASN A 502 -28.55 -3.79 -3.42
C ASN A 502 -27.63 -4.79 -2.71
N PRO A 503 -27.05 -4.42 -1.56
CA PRO A 503 -26.11 -5.27 -0.83
C PRO A 503 -26.76 -6.52 -0.22
N VAL A 504 -26.03 -7.64 -0.31
CA VAL A 504 -26.33 -8.93 0.31
C VAL A 504 -25.10 -9.36 1.11
N ILE A 505 -25.22 -9.49 2.44
CA ILE A 505 -24.11 -9.78 3.34
C ILE A 505 -24.25 -11.20 3.87
N LEU A 506 -23.21 -12.02 3.68
CA LEU A 506 -23.09 -13.36 4.25
C LEU A 506 -22.30 -13.29 5.56
N TYR A 507 -22.83 -13.91 6.62
CA TYR A 507 -22.17 -13.95 7.92
C TYR A 507 -22.60 -15.16 8.73
N LEU A 508 -21.90 -15.36 9.85
CA LEU A 508 -22.17 -16.40 10.82
C LEU A 508 -22.24 -15.82 12.23
N THR A 509 -23.14 -16.36 13.06
CA THR A 509 -23.23 -16.04 14.49
C THR A 509 -22.86 -17.22 15.38
N SER A 510 -22.31 -16.93 16.55
CA SER A 510 -21.95 -17.92 17.57
C SER A 510 -22.25 -17.42 18.97
N ARG A 511 -22.58 -18.33 19.89
CA ARG A 511 -22.73 -17.99 21.32
C ARG A 511 -21.40 -18.01 22.08
N ASN A 512 -20.37 -18.58 21.47
CA ASN A 512 -19.03 -18.65 22.06
C ASN A 512 -17.96 -18.57 20.96
N HIS A 513 -16.81 -17.99 21.30
CA HIS A 513 -15.67 -17.90 20.40
C HIS A 513 -14.76 -19.14 20.47
N THR A 514 -14.82 -19.92 21.56
CA THR A 514 -13.95 -21.09 21.77
C THR A 514 -14.28 -22.23 20.82
N THR A 515 -13.25 -22.97 20.43
CA THR A 515 -13.37 -24.21 19.67
C THR A 515 -14.04 -25.28 20.53
N GLY A 516 -14.94 -26.08 19.95
CA GLY A 516 -15.64 -27.17 20.64
C GLY A 516 -17.16 -26.98 20.85
N PRO A 517 -17.76 -27.87 21.68
CA PRO A 517 -19.22 -27.99 21.83
C PRO A 517 -19.88 -26.88 22.65
N GLU A 518 -19.15 -26.17 23.49
CA GLU A 518 -19.72 -25.18 24.42
C GLU A 518 -20.48 -24.06 23.71
N GLY A 519 -20.01 -23.64 22.53
CA GLY A 519 -20.69 -22.66 21.69
C GLY A 519 -21.89 -23.19 20.90
N GLY A 520 -22.16 -24.50 20.95
CA GLY A 520 -23.14 -25.17 20.11
C GLY A 520 -22.79 -25.09 18.62
N THR A 521 -23.80 -25.20 17.76
CA THR A 521 -23.65 -24.97 16.32
C THR A 521 -23.58 -23.47 16.01
N ARG A 522 -22.81 -23.11 14.98
CA ARG A 522 -22.72 -21.73 14.51
C ARG A 522 -23.73 -21.52 13.39
N THR A 523 -24.54 -20.47 13.47
CA THR A 523 -25.65 -20.26 12.53
C THR A 523 -25.23 -19.36 11.39
N TRP A 524 -25.50 -19.76 10.16
CA TRP A 524 -25.20 -19.01 8.94
C TRP A 524 -26.41 -18.22 8.49
N HIS A 525 -26.16 -16.99 8.08
CA HIS A 525 -27.21 -16.02 7.73
C HIS A 525 -26.85 -15.26 6.46
N VAL A 526 -27.90 -14.82 5.78
CA VAL A 526 -27.82 -13.70 4.84
C VAL A 526 -28.65 -12.55 5.39
N ILE A 527 -28.14 -11.32 5.26
CA ILE A 527 -28.92 -10.10 5.43
C ILE A 527 -28.87 -9.27 4.14
N HIS A 528 -30.03 -8.93 3.59
CA HIS A 528 -30.22 -8.32 2.27
C HIS A 528 -30.97 -7.00 2.39
N TRP A 529 -30.49 -5.97 1.70
CA TRP A 529 -31.27 -4.74 1.51
C TRP A 529 -32.25 -4.89 0.36
N THR A 530 -33.55 -4.80 0.62
CA THR A 530 -34.60 -4.99 -0.39
C THR A 530 -34.83 -3.79 -1.30
N GLY A 531 -34.11 -2.69 -1.06
CA GLY A 531 -34.41 -1.36 -1.61
C GLY A 531 -35.10 -0.44 -0.61
N SER A 532 -35.74 -0.99 0.43
CA SER A 532 -36.44 -0.22 1.47
C SER A 532 -36.15 -0.68 2.90
N THR A 533 -35.82 -1.95 3.11
CA THR A 533 -35.61 -2.54 4.43
C THR A 533 -34.51 -3.60 4.36
N TRP A 534 -33.89 -3.89 5.51
CA TRP A 534 -33.02 -5.06 5.64
C TRP A 534 -33.86 -6.29 6.03
N GLU A 535 -33.74 -7.37 5.27
CA GLU A 535 -34.34 -8.69 5.56
C GLU A 535 -33.23 -9.70 5.91
N GLU A 536 -33.39 -10.41 7.02
CA GLU A 536 -32.46 -11.45 7.52
C GLU A 536 -33.07 -12.84 7.35
N SER A 537 -32.27 -13.81 6.92
CA SER A 537 -32.67 -15.20 6.70
C SER A 537 -31.58 -16.18 7.15
N VAL A 538 -31.98 -17.28 7.77
CA VAL A 538 -31.08 -18.38 8.14
C VAL A 538 -30.85 -19.31 6.94
N ILE A 539 -29.60 -19.68 6.71
CA ILE A 539 -29.21 -20.65 5.67
C ILE A 539 -29.14 -22.06 6.26
N THR A 540 -28.29 -22.22 7.28
CA THR A 540 -27.87 -23.51 7.82
C THR A 540 -27.03 -23.30 9.09
N THR A 541 -26.41 -24.35 9.61
CA THR A 541 -25.42 -24.29 10.68
C THR A 541 -24.10 -24.97 10.29
N SER A 542 -23.03 -24.69 11.04
CA SER A 542 -21.74 -25.40 10.98
C SER A 542 -21.11 -25.56 12.37
N THR A 543 -19.93 -26.18 12.45
CA THR A 543 -19.31 -26.55 13.73
C THR A 543 -18.29 -25.54 14.25
N HIS A 544 -17.87 -24.53 13.46
CA HIS A 544 -16.77 -23.65 13.87
C HIS A 544 -16.91 -22.18 13.44
N CYS A 545 -16.42 -21.24 14.26
CA CYS A 545 -16.57 -19.79 14.02
C CYS A 545 -15.79 -19.28 12.77
N TYR A 546 -14.74 -20.00 12.40
CA TYR A 546 -13.89 -19.67 11.26
C TYR A 546 -14.24 -20.40 9.97
N ASP A 547 -15.28 -21.24 9.98
CA ASP A 547 -15.83 -21.81 8.74
C ASP A 547 -16.20 -20.66 7.80
N SER A 548 -15.64 -20.66 6.61
CA SER A 548 -15.69 -19.51 5.71
C SER A 548 -15.93 -19.96 4.27
N GLY A 549 -16.88 -19.31 3.63
CA GLY A 549 -17.26 -19.52 2.24
C GLY A 549 -17.69 -18.22 1.59
N SER A 550 -18.13 -18.30 0.34
CA SER A 550 -18.50 -17.14 -0.48
C SER A 550 -19.95 -17.22 -0.95
N LEU A 551 -20.48 -16.08 -1.38
CA LEU A 551 -21.86 -15.89 -1.85
C LEU A 551 -21.87 -15.49 -3.34
N TRP A 552 -22.67 -16.19 -4.14
CA TRP A 552 -23.01 -15.86 -5.51
C TRP A 552 -24.48 -15.44 -5.58
N VAL A 553 -24.75 -14.38 -6.35
CA VAL A 553 -26.08 -13.75 -6.45
C VAL A 553 -26.37 -13.54 -7.94
N GLU A 554 -27.27 -14.34 -8.52
CA GLU A 554 -27.64 -14.28 -9.93
C GLU A 554 -29.17 -14.19 -10.06
N GLY A 555 -29.70 -12.96 -10.21
CA GLY A 555 -31.14 -12.75 -10.26
C GLY A 555 -31.83 -13.22 -8.97
N ASP A 556 -32.75 -14.16 -9.09
CA ASP A 556 -33.46 -14.77 -7.96
C ASP A 556 -32.73 -16.00 -7.39
N ASP A 557 -31.74 -16.53 -8.12
CA ASP A 557 -30.95 -17.72 -7.77
C ASP A 557 -29.67 -17.34 -7.04
N TRP A 558 -29.61 -17.63 -5.74
CA TRP A 558 -28.47 -17.32 -4.88
C TRP A 558 -27.82 -18.59 -4.39
N VAL A 559 -26.48 -18.61 -4.34
CA VAL A 559 -25.70 -19.79 -3.99
C VAL A 559 -24.67 -19.44 -2.92
N VAL A 560 -24.56 -20.28 -1.90
CA VAL A 560 -23.46 -20.25 -0.93
C VAL A 560 -22.68 -21.55 -1.03
N ILE A 561 -21.35 -21.43 -1.18
CA ILE A 561 -20.43 -22.58 -1.14
C ILE A 561 -19.54 -22.39 0.10
N ALA A 562 -19.70 -23.27 1.08
CA ALA A 562 -19.11 -23.15 2.41
C ALA A 562 -18.88 -24.53 3.07
N PRO A 563 -18.01 -24.65 4.11
CA PRO A 563 -17.69 -25.93 4.73
C PRO A 563 -18.69 -26.16 5.87
N THR A 564 -19.96 -26.36 5.53
CA THR A 564 -21.02 -26.39 6.54
C THR A 564 -21.28 -27.77 7.11
N ASP A 565 -20.91 -28.82 6.38
CA ASP A 565 -21.00 -30.19 6.89
C ASP A 565 -19.74 -30.55 7.68
N PRO A 566 -19.87 -31.29 8.80
CA PRO A 566 -18.71 -31.66 9.60
C PRO A 566 -17.69 -32.46 8.80
N GLY A 567 -16.43 -32.06 8.92
CA GLY A 567 -15.29 -32.81 8.36
C GLY A 567 -14.73 -33.84 9.33
N PRO A 568 -13.63 -34.51 8.94
CA PRO A 568 -12.94 -35.51 9.76
C PRO A 568 -12.38 -34.93 11.08
N GLN A 569 -12.07 -33.63 11.11
CA GLN A 569 -11.69 -32.92 12.33
C GLN A 569 -12.86 -32.07 12.81
N TYR A 570 -13.84 -32.75 13.42
CA TYR A 570 -15.19 -32.24 13.69
C TYR A 570 -15.24 -30.84 14.35
N TRP A 571 -14.38 -30.59 15.34
CA TRP A 571 -14.34 -29.32 16.07
C TRP A 571 -13.38 -28.29 15.48
N GLY A 572 -12.48 -28.69 14.58
CA GLY A 572 -11.53 -27.78 13.97
C GLY A 572 -12.17 -26.95 12.85
N ALA A 573 -11.47 -25.90 12.41
CA ALA A 573 -11.96 -25.05 11.32
C ALA A 573 -12.12 -25.82 10.01
N GLY A 574 -13.16 -25.50 9.25
CA GLY A 574 -13.48 -26.15 7.99
C GLY A 574 -14.31 -27.41 8.16
N GLY A 575 -14.49 -28.14 7.07
CA GLY A 575 -15.38 -29.29 7.02
C GLY A 575 -15.49 -29.85 5.61
N GLU A 576 -16.60 -30.51 5.32
CA GLU A 576 -16.96 -30.89 3.95
C GLU A 576 -17.64 -29.71 3.24
N VAL A 577 -17.31 -29.52 1.96
CA VAL A 577 -17.82 -28.41 1.16
C VAL A 577 -19.23 -28.70 0.70
N VAL A 578 -20.14 -27.77 0.97
CA VAL A 578 -21.55 -27.87 0.62
C VAL A 578 -21.96 -26.67 -0.22
N ARG A 579 -22.81 -26.93 -1.21
CA ARG A 579 -23.54 -25.93 -1.96
C ARG A 579 -24.97 -25.80 -1.45
N TRP A 580 -25.30 -24.61 -0.99
CA TRP A 580 -26.65 -24.20 -0.63
C TRP A 580 -27.21 -23.31 -1.71
N ARG A 581 -28.49 -23.47 -2.03
CA ARG A 581 -29.19 -22.67 -3.04
C ARG A 581 -30.47 -22.08 -2.48
N SER A 582 -30.74 -20.85 -2.86
CA SER A 582 -32.03 -20.19 -2.74
C SER A 582 -32.51 -19.81 -4.14
N SER A 583 -33.79 -19.99 -4.41
CA SER A 583 -34.45 -19.59 -5.65
C SER A 583 -35.47 -18.46 -5.44
N ASP A 584 -35.42 -17.81 -4.26
CA ASP A 584 -36.36 -16.79 -3.81
C ASP A 584 -35.67 -15.58 -3.18
N ARG A 585 -34.49 -15.23 -3.70
CA ARG A 585 -33.66 -14.11 -3.23
C ARG A 585 -33.21 -14.24 -1.77
N GLY A 586 -32.74 -15.44 -1.43
CA GLY A 586 -32.16 -15.74 -0.12
C GLY A 586 -33.17 -15.95 1.00
N ARG A 587 -34.48 -15.93 0.75
CA ARG A 587 -35.47 -16.08 1.82
C ARG A 587 -35.54 -17.50 2.36
N THR A 588 -35.44 -18.49 1.49
CA THR A 588 -35.36 -19.91 1.85
C THR A 588 -34.17 -20.58 1.17
N TRP A 589 -33.57 -21.54 1.86
CA TRP A 589 -32.36 -22.23 1.42
C TRP A 589 -32.55 -23.74 1.45
N VAL A 590 -32.02 -24.42 0.43
CA VAL A 590 -31.94 -25.86 0.35
C VAL A 590 -30.48 -26.30 0.19
N LYS A 591 -30.13 -27.42 0.83
CA LYS A 591 -28.85 -28.10 0.56
C LYS A 591 -28.95 -28.71 -0.83
N GLU A 592 -28.34 -28.07 -1.82
CA GLU A 592 -28.41 -28.51 -3.22
C GLU A 592 -27.45 -29.67 -3.47
N ALA A 593 -26.21 -29.56 -3.00
CA ALA A 593 -25.18 -30.58 -3.21
C ALA A 593 -24.13 -30.59 -2.10
N VAL A 594 -23.57 -31.76 -1.84
CA VAL A 594 -22.34 -31.94 -1.06
C VAL A 594 -21.21 -32.13 -2.08
N LEU A 595 -20.27 -31.18 -2.14
CA LEU A 595 -19.22 -31.14 -3.15
C LEU A 595 -17.99 -32.00 -2.77
N THR A 596 -17.75 -32.20 -1.49
CA THR A 596 -16.70 -33.11 -0.99
C THR A 596 -17.28 -34.02 0.09
N SER A 597 -16.81 -35.27 0.16
CA SER A 597 -17.24 -36.21 1.19
C SER A 597 -16.15 -37.23 1.50
N GLY A 598 -15.98 -37.59 2.77
CA GLY A 598 -14.97 -38.55 3.19
C GLY A 598 -13.55 -38.00 3.04
N SER A 599 -13.40 -36.68 3.14
CA SER A 599 -12.11 -36.00 3.11
C SER A 599 -11.24 -36.46 4.29
N THR A 600 -9.93 -36.54 4.08
CA THR A 600 -8.96 -36.82 5.17
C THR A 600 -8.69 -35.58 6.03
N ASN A 601 -8.79 -34.40 5.41
CA ASN A 601 -8.53 -33.09 6.00
C ASN A 601 -9.76 -32.20 5.84
N ASN A 602 -10.01 -31.31 6.79
CA ASN A 602 -11.03 -30.27 6.63
C ASN A 602 -10.71 -29.33 5.45
N GLN A 603 -11.73 -29.00 4.66
CA GLN A 603 -11.70 -28.02 3.58
C GLN A 603 -12.10 -26.65 4.13
N THR A 604 -11.41 -25.56 3.76
CA THR A 604 -11.64 -24.27 4.41
C THR A 604 -11.40 -23.05 3.51
N TYR A 605 -12.02 -21.91 3.88
CA TYR A 605 -11.93 -20.61 3.21
C TYR A 605 -12.21 -20.66 1.70
N MET A 606 -13.43 -21.06 1.32
CA MET A 606 -13.89 -21.06 -0.07
C MET A 606 -13.99 -19.64 -0.63
N ARG A 607 -13.30 -19.40 -1.76
CA ARG A 607 -13.16 -18.08 -2.38
C ARG A 607 -13.87 -18.03 -3.71
N ARG A 608 -14.70 -16.99 -3.89
CA ARG A 608 -15.28 -16.59 -5.18
C ARG A 608 -14.24 -15.82 -6.00
N PRO A 609 -13.85 -16.31 -7.20
CA PRO A 609 -13.17 -15.50 -8.19
C PRO A 609 -14.06 -14.33 -8.63
N TRP A 610 -13.45 -13.18 -8.88
CA TRP A 610 -14.15 -12.09 -9.54
C TRP A 610 -14.36 -12.41 -11.02
N ASN A 611 -15.56 -12.09 -11.50
CA ASN A 611 -16.04 -12.45 -12.84
C ASN A 611 -15.94 -13.96 -13.13
N ALA A 612 -16.14 -14.80 -12.09
CA ALA A 612 -15.97 -16.25 -12.19
C ALA A 612 -16.61 -16.86 -13.44
N ARG A 613 -15.89 -17.79 -14.05
CA ARG A 613 -16.32 -18.54 -15.25
C ARG A 613 -16.57 -20.00 -14.87
N ASP A 614 -17.42 -20.68 -15.61
CA ASP A 614 -17.94 -22.01 -15.25
C ASP A 614 -16.85 -23.05 -14.98
N GLY A 615 -15.70 -22.98 -15.66
CA GLY A 615 -14.56 -23.89 -15.47
C GLY A 615 -13.79 -23.71 -14.16
N PHE A 616 -13.88 -22.54 -13.53
CA PHE A 616 -13.17 -22.20 -12.29
C PHE A 616 -14.05 -21.23 -11.49
N TYR A 617 -14.94 -21.80 -10.68
CA TYR A 617 -16.07 -21.09 -10.08
C TYR A 617 -15.87 -20.76 -8.60
N CYS A 618 -15.19 -21.64 -7.85
CA CYS A 618 -14.83 -21.47 -6.44
C CYS A 618 -13.51 -22.19 -6.18
N PHE A 619 -12.61 -21.67 -5.33
CA PHE A 619 -11.35 -22.35 -4.99
C PHE A 619 -10.99 -22.20 -3.50
N TRP A 620 -10.24 -23.17 -2.96
CA TRP A 620 -9.94 -23.27 -1.53
C TRP A 620 -8.74 -24.18 -1.23
N ALA A 621 -8.39 -24.32 0.05
CA ALA A 621 -7.34 -25.21 0.55
C ALA A 621 -7.88 -26.24 1.58
N ASP A 622 -7.19 -27.37 1.73
CA ASP A 622 -7.41 -28.33 2.81
C ASP A 622 -6.27 -28.36 3.83
N GLY A 623 -6.54 -28.85 5.03
CA GLY A 623 -5.50 -29.28 5.96
C GLY A 623 -6.07 -29.72 7.29
N ASN A 624 -5.35 -30.59 7.99
CA ASN A 624 -5.80 -31.07 9.29
C ASN A 624 -5.57 -29.98 10.35
N PRO A 625 -6.60 -29.46 11.04
CA PRO A 625 -6.42 -28.46 12.08
C PRO A 625 -5.69 -28.98 13.33
N ASP A 626 -5.68 -30.28 13.60
CA ASP A 626 -5.09 -30.85 14.82
C ASP A 626 -3.57 -31.08 14.70
N LYS A 627 -3.04 -31.15 13.47
CA LYS A 627 -1.61 -31.40 13.21
C LYS A 627 -1.17 -30.93 11.84
N LEU A 628 0.13 -30.65 11.69
CA LEU A 628 0.72 -30.35 10.39
C LEU A 628 0.44 -31.49 9.39
N THR A 629 -0.10 -31.13 8.23
CA THR A 629 -0.25 -32.01 7.08
C THR A 629 0.16 -31.28 5.81
N ARG A 630 0.45 -32.04 4.77
CA ARG A 630 0.33 -31.54 3.40
C ARG A 630 -1.03 -30.84 3.21
N SER A 631 -1.00 -29.67 2.58
CA SER A 631 -2.19 -28.88 2.24
C SER A 631 -2.31 -28.78 0.71
N ASN A 632 -3.43 -29.27 0.18
CA ASN A 632 -3.76 -29.23 -1.24
C ASN A 632 -4.68 -28.05 -1.54
N LEU A 633 -4.63 -27.59 -2.79
CA LEU A 633 -5.56 -26.60 -3.32
C LEU A 633 -6.58 -27.27 -4.22
N TYR A 634 -7.80 -26.75 -4.21
CA TYR A 634 -8.93 -27.26 -4.95
C TYR A 634 -9.68 -26.14 -5.63
N PHE A 635 -10.41 -26.47 -6.69
CA PHE A 635 -11.43 -25.62 -7.25
C PHE A 635 -12.63 -26.46 -7.70
N CYS A 636 -13.79 -25.82 -7.85
CA CYS A 636 -14.94 -26.45 -8.49
C CYS A 636 -15.42 -25.65 -9.69
N THR A 637 -16.10 -26.34 -10.59
CA THR A 637 -16.85 -25.75 -11.70
C THR A 637 -18.24 -25.28 -11.22
N LYS A 638 -18.94 -24.49 -12.05
CA LYS A 638 -20.28 -23.95 -11.71
C LYS A 638 -21.30 -25.05 -11.48
N ASP A 639 -21.24 -26.16 -12.22
CA ASP A 639 -22.12 -27.32 -12.02
C ASP A 639 -21.78 -28.11 -10.73
N GLY A 640 -20.56 -27.97 -10.20
CA GLY A 640 -20.15 -28.55 -8.90
C GLY A 640 -19.14 -29.69 -9.01
N THR A 641 -18.60 -29.96 -10.19
CA THR A 641 -17.46 -30.88 -10.31
C THR A 641 -16.24 -30.29 -9.60
N VAL A 642 -15.62 -31.07 -8.72
CA VAL A 642 -14.46 -30.65 -7.94
C VAL A 642 -13.17 -31.20 -8.54
N TYR A 643 -12.14 -30.37 -8.53
CA TYR A 643 -10.80 -30.68 -9.00
C TYR A 643 -9.76 -30.34 -7.94
N ARG A 644 -8.79 -31.22 -7.75
CA ARG A 644 -7.58 -30.98 -6.98
C ARG A 644 -6.47 -30.46 -7.89
N MET A 645 -5.83 -29.36 -7.49
CA MET A 645 -4.66 -28.83 -8.18
C MET A 645 -3.45 -29.75 -7.95
N PRO A 646 -2.59 -29.96 -8.97
CA PRO A 646 -1.47 -30.89 -8.87
C PRO A 646 -0.41 -30.35 -7.90
N TYR A 647 -0.16 -31.10 -6.84
CA TYR A 647 0.84 -30.75 -5.83
C TYR A 647 2.28 -30.83 -6.34
N GLN A 648 2.51 -31.73 -7.31
CA GLN A 648 3.75 -31.86 -8.05
C GLN A 648 3.44 -31.69 -9.55
N MET A 649 4.28 -30.95 -10.28
CA MET A 649 4.14 -30.76 -11.73
C MET A 649 5.47 -31.00 -12.44
N ASP A 650 5.47 -31.89 -13.42
CA ASP A 650 6.67 -32.21 -14.23
C ASP A 650 6.78 -31.36 -15.51
N SER A 651 5.75 -30.59 -15.84
CA SER A 651 5.65 -29.75 -17.04
C SER A 651 5.06 -28.39 -16.69
N GLU A 652 5.33 -27.38 -17.53
CA GLU A 652 4.83 -26.01 -17.30
C GLU A 652 3.30 -25.94 -17.19
N TRP A 653 2.60 -26.83 -17.88
CA TRP A 653 1.14 -26.96 -17.82
C TRP A 653 0.76 -28.38 -17.40
N ALA A 654 -0.21 -28.51 -16.50
CA ALA A 654 -0.75 -29.81 -16.10
C ALA A 654 -2.27 -29.78 -15.96
N GLN A 655 -2.90 -30.93 -16.23
CA GLN A 655 -4.32 -31.13 -15.97
C GLN A 655 -4.54 -31.26 -14.46
N PRO A 656 -5.61 -30.65 -13.90
CA PRO A 656 -6.01 -30.90 -12.53
C PRO A 656 -6.68 -32.28 -12.41
N GLU A 657 -6.69 -32.83 -11.20
CA GLU A 657 -7.26 -34.15 -10.92
C GLU A 657 -8.72 -34.00 -10.49
N ARG A 658 -9.65 -34.62 -11.21
CA ARG A 658 -11.04 -34.69 -10.76
C ARG A 658 -11.16 -35.62 -9.55
N ILE A 659 -11.88 -35.19 -8.51
CA ILE A 659 -12.09 -35.96 -7.27
C ILE A 659 -13.53 -36.40 -7.07
#